data_AF-A0ABD7MR94-F1
#
_entry.id   AF-A0ABD7MR94-F1
#
_cell.length_a   1.000
_cell.length_b   1.000
_cell.length_c   1.000
_cell.angle_alpha   90.00
_cell.angle_beta   90.00
_cell.angle_gamma   90.00
#
_symmetry.space_group_name_H-M   'P 1'
#
loop_
_entity.id
_entity.type
_entity.pdbx_description
1 polymer ?
#
loop_
_entity_poly.entity_id
_entity_poly.type
_entity_poly.pdbx_seq_one_letter_code
_entity_poly.pdbx_strand_id
1 'polypeptide(L)'
;MDRSHLAALRGRAQQLISLKDRAVAVASYVSGDLPTARAVHMGIEAGSVRLIDTSTITWPYGLYLHAEFAEDKDTILATVQSYTALINPLVPLLDKSANAASGRLFSFFTSTNIAAAQQAAAELERLLSNPAIDSATLSITHILSRADEANHAQHLGVHLTPGIHGTPERYLAAARGSLAQALGIGEGMDTATFDSLDRNYVIPARKLVTHIENDPNSVPNLRIHAEHIARTITSRQASELVRGLPLDALKEVTNERLRFTGLESVGVFSVLDVLSTPETTLTQVSGIGAATAKRIKGAAQTLHSEAMAAPLTNLGDTRTPELVQLLQILARFEQADNLSEEQRNRRDRLIGYFRGTPHDIALIGAPFLVARATNPTGLIDPSSPQISTNADYEQFIEDISWANAAPQTFATPPVTDPGEAVWEDYQTRPAHYQTLWSALRQVESNESGQSALPEETIAKIRALRLDQSLLTELYLRGYQSFGAKFALVQKKVILGDEMGLGKTVQAIAAAAHIVAQADTAEDARILVVVPASLIVNWRREFGKFSTIPVHVAHGELKESALSTWTAKGGVLIVTYEGARSLPIPAPTIAIIDEAHFIKNPAAQRSQAVKALIEKSEYALLMTGTPLENRLSEFRQLVTYIQPDLLTHKDNLRPQQFKNAIAPAYLRRNQTDVLDELPTKIETDEWIDLTEQDLAEYKHAVAEGNWMSARRAAMVAQRPLCAKVERIIELADEAATEGKNILIFSYFRDVLDRLHLEFGQRSVGIINGDVAPIKRQELVDALGTNGQDVLLAQIGAGGVGLNIQKASVVMLTEVQVKPALEDQAIARAHRMGQTKPVSVYRLLGDETIDERLLEINAQKRKLFDEYAREAASADIHDAVDVSEAQLAKDILAAERVRLGLDSAEPLETADIAEKVADSE
;
A
#
# COMPACT_ATOMS: atom_id res chain seq x y z
N MET A 1 -65.85 60.82 -41.44
CA MET A 1 -64.43 60.49 -41.60
C MET A 1 -64.24 59.83 -42.97
N ASP A 2 -63.25 60.25 -43.75
CA ASP A 2 -62.93 59.61 -45.04
C ASP A 2 -62.37 58.20 -44.82
N ARG A 3 -62.65 57.26 -45.74
CA ARG A 3 -62.15 55.87 -45.68
C ARG A 3 -60.62 55.82 -45.69
N SER A 4 -59.99 56.70 -46.46
CA SER A 4 -58.53 56.79 -46.57
C SER A 4 -57.89 57.18 -45.22
N HIS A 5 -58.47 58.18 -44.55
CA HIS A 5 -58.02 58.69 -43.25
C HIS A 5 -58.21 57.65 -42.13
N LEU A 6 -59.36 56.99 -42.08
CA LEU A 6 -59.61 55.90 -41.11
C LEU A 6 -58.63 54.74 -41.32
N ALA A 7 -58.33 54.37 -42.56
CA ALA A 7 -57.36 53.31 -42.86
C ALA A 7 -55.94 53.69 -42.38
N ALA A 8 -55.52 54.95 -42.55
CA ALA A 8 -54.24 55.45 -42.06
C ALA A 8 -54.14 55.42 -40.52
N LEU A 9 -55.18 55.86 -39.81
CA LEU A 9 -55.23 55.82 -38.35
C LEU A 9 -55.17 54.39 -37.80
N ARG A 10 -55.94 53.47 -38.41
CA ARG A 10 -55.93 52.05 -38.04
C ARG A 10 -54.57 51.39 -38.33
N GLY A 11 -53.93 51.73 -39.46
CA GLY A 11 -52.59 51.27 -39.79
C GLY A 11 -51.53 51.73 -38.77
N ARG A 12 -51.55 53.02 -38.38
CA ARG A 12 -50.65 53.54 -37.33
C ARG A 12 -50.90 52.86 -35.98
N ALA A 13 -52.15 52.67 -35.58
CA ALA A 13 -52.49 51.95 -34.35
C ALA A 13 -51.99 50.49 -34.37
N GLN A 14 -52.14 49.78 -35.50
CA GLN A 14 -51.62 48.43 -35.67
C GLN A 14 -50.09 48.37 -35.55
N GLN A 15 -49.37 49.34 -36.13
CA GLN A 15 -47.92 49.44 -35.99
C GLN A 15 -47.49 49.65 -34.53
N LEU A 16 -48.15 50.56 -33.80
CA LEU A 16 -47.85 50.82 -32.39
C LEU A 16 -48.15 49.61 -31.50
N ILE A 17 -49.26 48.89 -31.76
CA ILE A 17 -49.60 47.64 -31.09
C ILE A 17 -48.55 46.57 -31.37
N SER A 18 -48.09 46.43 -32.62
CA SER A 18 -47.04 45.49 -32.99
C SER A 18 -45.71 45.80 -32.28
N LEU A 19 -45.32 47.08 -32.19
CA LEU A 19 -44.15 47.50 -31.42
C LEU A 19 -44.31 47.18 -29.93
N LYS A 20 -45.50 47.39 -29.37
CA LYS A 20 -45.82 47.05 -27.98
C LYS A 20 -45.69 45.55 -27.75
N ASP A 21 -46.24 44.71 -28.63
CA ASP A 21 -46.15 43.25 -28.50
C ASP A 21 -44.69 42.76 -28.58
N ARG A 22 -43.88 43.32 -29.50
CA ARG A 22 -42.43 43.04 -29.56
C ARG A 22 -41.70 43.47 -28.29
N ALA A 23 -41.98 44.66 -27.77
CA ALA A 23 -41.33 45.19 -26.58
C ALA A 23 -41.71 44.40 -25.31
N VAL A 24 -42.97 43.98 -25.20
CA VAL A 24 -43.44 43.09 -24.12
C VAL A 24 -42.73 41.73 -24.21
N ALA A 25 -42.52 41.20 -25.41
CA ALA A 25 -41.75 39.97 -25.58
C ALA A 25 -40.31 40.14 -25.07
N VAL A 26 -39.60 41.21 -25.46
CA VAL A 26 -38.24 41.51 -24.95
C VAL A 26 -38.23 41.67 -23.43
N ALA A 27 -39.18 42.41 -22.86
CA ALA A 27 -39.30 42.59 -21.41
C ALA A 27 -39.54 41.26 -20.67
N SER A 28 -40.35 40.36 -21.25
CA SER A 28 -40.60 39.05 -20.66
C SER A 28 -39.31 38.21 -20.55
N TYR A 29 -38.46 38.23 -21.58
CA TYR A 29 -37.16 37.57 -21.56
C TYR A 29 -36.25 38.20 -20.49
N VAL A 30 -36.04 39.52 -20.54
CA VAL A 30 -35.16 40.23 -19.59
C VAL A 30 -35.60 40.07 -18.12
N SER A 31 -36.90 39.94 -17.88
CA SER A 31 -37.45 39.77 -16.53
C SER A 31 -37.21 38.38 -15.91
N GLY A 32 -37.15 37.33 -16.73
CA GLY A 32 -37.00 35.94 -16.28
C GLY A 32 -35.59 35.58 -15.81
N ASP A 33 -35.47 34.43 -15.15
CA ASP A 33 -34.17 33.85 -14.82
C ASP A 33 -33.55 33.23 -16.08
N LEU A 34 -32.28 33.58 -16.36
CA LEU A 34 -31.55 33.00 -17.47
C LEU A 34 -31.12 31.57 -17.08
N PRO A 35 -31.49 30.53 -17.86
CA PRO A 35 -30.99 29.19 -17.61
C PRO A 35 -29.48 29.14 -17.79
N THR A 36 -28.80 28.30 -17.02
CA THR A 36 -27.37 28.08 -17.17
C THR A 36 -27.06 27.37 -18.48
N ALA A 37 -25.85 27.60 -19.00
CA ALA A 37 -25.34 26.79 -20.10
C ALA A 37 -25.32 25.31 -19.70
N ARG A 38 -25.31 24.42 -20.68
CA ARG A 38 -25.03 22.99 -20.45
C ARG A 38 -23.75 22.64 -21.17
N ALA A 39 -22.85 21.94 -20.50
CA ALA A 39 -21.62 21.44 -21.07
C ALA A 39 -21.35 20.05 -20.52
N VAL A 40 -20.81 19.16 -21.35
CA VAL A 40 -20.36 17.84 -20.93
C VAL A 40 -18.84 17.89 -20.80
N HIS A 41 -18.35 17.56 -19.61
CA HIS A 41 -16.92 17.43 -19.34
C HIS A 41 -16.35 16.25 -20.13
N MET A 42 -15.15 16.41 -20.70
CA MET A 42 -14.48 15.36 -21.47
C MET A 42 -13.11 14.97 -20.87
N GLY A 43 -12.96 15.07 -19.55
CA GLY A 43 -11.72 14.68 -18.86
C GLY A 43 -11.40 15.57 -17.64
N ILE A 44 -10.24 15.31 -17.03
CA ILE A 44 -9.68 15.84 -15.77
C ILE A 44 -10.73 16.38 -14.80
N GLU A 45 -11.13 15.57 -13.83
CA GLU A 45 -11.90 16.03 -12.66
C GLU A 45 -11.01 16.29 -11.43
N ALA A 46 -9.71 16.02 -11.53
CA ALA A 46 -8.75 16.25 -10.45
C ALA A 46 -8.18 17.68 -10.52
N GLY A 47 -8.46 18.50 -9.50
CA GLY A 47 -7.92 19.86 -9.36
C GLY A 47 -8.81 20.97 -9.94
N SER A 48 -8.20 22.09 -10.32
CA SER A 48 -8.87 23.31 -10.80
C SER A 48 -9.07 23.39 -12.33
N VAL A 49 -8.76 22.33 -13.10
CA VAL A 49 -8.69 22.34 -14.57
C VAL A 49 -9.74 21.41 -15.19
N ARG A 50 -10.49 21.87 -16.20
CA ARG A 50 -11.48 21.05 -16.92
C ARG A 50 -11.33 21.15 -18.42
N LEU A 51 -11.32 20.00 -19.12
CA LEU A 51 -11.29 19.92 -20.58
C LEU A 51 -12.70 19.70 -21.15
N ILE A 52 -13.11 20.54 -22.10
CA ILE A 52 -14.48 20.57 -22.62
C ILE A 52 -14.44 20.56 -24.15
N ASP A 53 -15.25 19.68 -24.76
CA ASP A 53 -15.53 19.77 -26.19
C ASP A 53 -16.48 20.93 -26.46
N THR A 54 -16.03 21.90 -27.25
CA THR A 54 -16.86 23.06 -27.60
C THR A 54 -18.18 22.68 -28.28
N SER A 55 -18.25 21.51 -28.94
CA SER A 55 -19.47 21.00 -29.58
C SER A 55 -20.54 20.52 -28.60
N THR A 56 -20.19 20.24 -27.34
CA THR A 56 -21.16 19.81 -26.31
C THR A 56 -21.75 21.00 -25.54
N ILE A 57 -21.26 22.21 -25.80
CA ILE A 57 -21.75 23.43 -25.13
C ILE A 57 -23.07 23.87 -25.76
N THR A 58 -24.13 23.86 -24.95
CA THR A 58 -25.42 24.45 -25.30
C THR A 58 -25.58 25.78 -24.57
N TRP A 59 -25.62 26.87 -25.34
CA TRP A 59 -25.81 28.22 -24.81
C TRP A 59 -27.30 28.54 -24.58
N PRO A 60 -27.65 29.21 -23.48
CA PRO A 60 -29.03 29.58 -23.20
C PRO A 60 -29.52 30.64 -24.18
N TYR A 61 -30.75 30.49 -24.65
CA TYR A 61 -31.37 31.47 -25.55
C TYR A 61 -31.51 32.82 -24.84
N GLY A 62 -31.14 33.91 -25.50
CA GLY A 62 -31.22 35.26 -24.94
C GLY A 62 -30.06 35.65 -24.01
N LEU A 63 -29.01 34.84 -23.87
CA LEU A 63 -27.80 35.18 -23.10
C LEU A 63 -27.29 36.61 -23.35
N TYR A 64 -27.10 37.00 -24.61
CA TYR A 64 -26.62 38.34 -24.95
C TYR A 64 -27.69 39.41 -24.75
N LEU A 65 -28.96 39.06 -24.90
CA LEU A 65 -30.08 39.96 -24.60
C LEU A 65 -30.13 40.31 -23.10
N HIS A 66 -29.93 39.32 -22.22
CA HIS A 66 -29.82 39.55 -20.78
C HIS A 66 -28.59 40.39 -20.43
N ALA A 67 -27.45 40.10 -21.06
CA ALA A 67 -26.21 40.85 -20.86
C ALA A 67 -26.30 42.32 -21.36
N GLU A 68 -27.02 42.54 -22.47
CA GLU A 68 -27.21 43.87 -23.06
C GLU A 68 -27.98 44.81 -22.15
N PHE A 69 -28.95 44.29 -21.37
CA PHE A 69 -29.81 45.08 -20.49
C PHE A 69 -29.55 44.85 -18.99
N ALA A 70 -28.41 44.27 -18.63
CA ALA A 70 -28.12 43.91 -17.24
C ALA A 70 -28.05 45.14 -16.31
N GLU A 71 -27.46 46.25 -16.78
CA GLU A 71 -27.24 47.47 -16.00
C GLU A 71 -28.50 48.36 -15.91
N ASP A 72 -29.39 48.28 -16.91
CA ASP A 72 -30.57 49.13 -17.07
C ASP A 72 -31.90 48.35 -17.02
N LYS A 73 -31.90 47.09 -16.57
CA LYS A 73 -33.06 46.17 -16.50
C LYS A 73 -34.34 46.83 -15.99
N ASP A 74 -34.30 47.43 -14.79
CA ASP A 74 -35.49 48.03 -14.16
C ASP A 74 -36.04 49.21 -14.97
N THR A 75 -35.15 49.99 -15.58
CA THR A 75 -35.51 51.13 -16.43
C THR A 75 -36.21 50.66 -17.70
N ILE A 76 -35.73 49.59 -18.31
CA ILE A 76 -36.32 48.97 -19.51
C ILE A 76 -37.72 48.43 -19.19
N LEU A 77 -37.86 47.66 -18.10
CA LEU A 77 -39.14 47.11 -17.67
C LEU A 77 -40.17 48.20 -17.40
N ALA A 78 -39.79 49.26 -16.68
CA ALA A 78 -40.64 50.42 -16.42
C ALA A 78 -41.04 51.16 -17.71
N THR A 79 -40.12 51.29 -18.66
CA THR A 79 -40.36 51.93 -19.97
C THR A 79 -41.36 51.13 -20.81
N VAL A 80 -41.21 49.80 -20.87
CA VAL A 80 -42.13 48.90 -21.59
C VAL A 80 -43.51 48.87 -20.94
N GLN A 81 -43.59 48.86 -19.60
CA GLN A 81 -44.86 48.94 -18.87
C GLN A 81 -45.58 50.27 -19.15
N SER A 82 -44.85 51.39 -19.12
CA SER A 82 -45.40 52.72 -19.40
C SER A 82 -45.92 52.82 -20.83
N TYR A 83 -45.16 52.31 -21.81
CA TYR A 83 -45.62 52.24 -23.21
C TYR A 83 -46.84 51.34 -23.38
N THR A 84 -46.86 50.19 -22.71
CA THR A 84 -47.99 49.27 -22.73
C THR A 84 -49.27 49.93 -22.20
N ALA A 85 -49.18 50.69 -21.11
CA ALA A 85 -50.30 51.45 -20.57
C ALA A 85 -50.84 52.51 -21.57
N LEU A 86 -49.95 53.15 -22.33
CA LEU A 86 -50.32 54.14 -23.35
C LEU A 86 -50.99 53.51 -24.59
N ILE A 87 -50.54 52.32 -25.01
CA ILE A 87 -51.01 51.66 -26.25
C ILE A 87 -52.23 50.74 -26.01
N ASN A 88 -52.38 50.15 -24.82
CA ASN A 88 -53.47 49.22 -24.51
C ASN A 88 -54.89 49.75 -24.83
N PRO A 89 -55.24 51.03 -24.58
CA PRO A 89 -56.53 51.59 -24.95
C PRO A 89 -56.83 51.57 -26.46
N LEU A 90 -55.80 51.52 -27.32
CA LEU A 90 -55.96 51.50 -28.78
C LEU A 90 -56.52 50.17 -29.28
N VAL A 91 -56.25 49.05 -28.59
CA VAL A 91 -56.67 47.69 -28.98
C VAL A 91 -58.20 47.57 -29.14
N PRO A 92 -59.02 47.85 -28.10
CA PRO A 92 -60.48 47.75 -28.25
C PRO A 92 -61.06 48.82 -29.19
N LEU A 93 -60.37 49.96 -29.38
CA LEU A 93 -60.79 51.02 -30.30
C LEU A 93 -60.53 50.64 -31.76
N LEU A 94 -59.47 49.89 -32.04
CA LEU A 94 -59.14 49.39 -33.38
C LEU A 94 -60.22 48.42 -33.90
N ASP A 95 -60.77 47.59 -33.03
CA ASP A 95 -61.85 46.64 -33.36
C ASP A 95 -63.19 47.36 -33.52
N LYS A 96 -63.53 48.26 -32.58
CA LYS A 96 -64.80 49.01 -32.59
C LYS A 96 -64.89 50.03 -33.73
N SER A 97 -63.76 50.58 -34.19
CA SER A 97 -63.71 51.54 -35.31
C SER A 97 -63.86 50.90 -36.69
N ALA A 98 -63.95 49.56 -36.79
CA ALA A 98 -63.87 48.85 -38.06
C ALA A 98 -64.97 49.21 -39.07
N ASN A 99 -66.16 49.54 -38.59
CA ASN A 99 -67.34 49.82 -39.41
C ASN A 99 -67.67 51.33 -39.52
N ALA A 100 -66.77 52.22 -39.09
CA ALA A 100 -67.03 53.67 -39.01
C ALA A 100 -67.21 54.38 -40.38
N ALA A 101 -66.77 53.75 -41.47
CA ALA A 101 -66.79 54.30 -42.83
C ALA A 101 -67.62 53.47 -43.85
N SER A 102 -68.59 52.67 -43.37
CA SER A 102 -69.49 51.88 -44.21
C SER A 102 -70.42 52.78 -45.05
N GLY A 103 -70.42 52.58 -46.38
CA GLY A 103 -71.24 53.35 -47.32
C GLY A 103 -72.68 52.84 -47.43
N ARG A 104 -73.54 53.60 -48.11
CA ARG A 104 -75.02 53.48 -48.26
C ARG A 104 -75.62 52.08 -48.64
N LEU A 105 -74.83 51.02 -48.76
CA LEU A 105 -75.29 49.67 -49.13
C LEU A 105 -75.42 48.67 -47.97
N PHE A 106 -75.04 49.03 -46.74
CA PHE A 106 -75.25 48.19 -45.53
C PHE A 106 -76.26 48.82 -44.56
N SER A 107 -77.55 48.84 -44.93
CA SER A 107 -78.65 49.36 -44.09
C SER A 107 -79.37 48.30 -43.24
N PHE A 108 -78.76 47.13 -43.00
CA PHE A 108 -79.34 46.06 -42.19
C PHE A 108 -78.83 45.99 -40.74
N PHE A 109 -77.98 46.94 -40.32
CA PHE A 109 -77.54 47.07 -38.93
C PHE A 109 -78.01 48.41 -38.34
N THR A 110 -78.44 48.38 -37.08
CA THR A 110 -79.02 49.48 -36.30
C THR A 110 -78.18 50.77 -36.35
N SER A 111 -78.83 51.92 -36.46
CA SER A 111 -78.20 53.26 -36.49
C SER A 111 -77.28 53.55 -35.29
N THR A 112 -77.50 52.87 -34.17
CA THR A 112 -76.67 52.93 -32.95
C THR A 112 -75.27 52.34 -33.12
N ASN A 113 -75.08 51.32 -33.97
CA ASN A 113 -73.76 50.67 -34.15
C ASN A 113 -72.79 51.49 -35.01
N ILE A 114 -73.30 52.28 -35.98
CA ILE A 114 -72.47 53.14 -36.82
C ILE A 114 -71.98 54.36 -36.04
N ALA A 115 -72.86 54.96 -35.20
CA ALA A 115 -72.49 56.07 -34.34
C ALA A 115 -71.41 55.67 -33.32
N ALA A 116 -71.54 54.49 -32.69
CA ALA A 116 -70.54 53.95 -31.78
C ALA A 116 -69.18 53.70 -32.48
N ALA A 117 -69.18 53.20 -33.72
CA ALA A 117 -67.96 53.00 -34.49
C ALA A 117 -67.28 54.33 -34.88
N GLN A 118 -68.06 55.35 -35.23
CA GLN A 118 -67.54 56.70 -35.51
C GLN A 118 -66.98 57.38 -34.26
N GLN A 119 -67.62 57.20 -33.10
CA GLN A 119 -67.10 57.70 -31.82
C GLN A 119 -65.79 56.99 -31.43
N ALA A 120 -65.70 55.68 -31.64
CA ALA A 120 -64.46 54.94 -31.43
C ALA A 120 -63.31 55.39 -32.36
N ALA A 121 -63.62 55.75 -33.61
CA ALA A 121 -62.64 56.28 -34.55
C ALA A 121 -62.14 57.70 -34.17
N ALA A 122 -63.03 58.57 -33.69
CA ALA A 122 -62.66 59.90 -33.20
C ALA A 122 -61.79 59.81 -31.94
N GLU A 123 -62.11 58.89 -31.03
CA GLU A 123 -61.30 58.63 -29.84
C GLU A 123 -59.94 58.01 -30.19
N LEU A 124 -59.88 57.12 -31.20
CA LEU A 124 -58.64 56.58 -31.73
C LEU A 124 -57.74 57.69 -32.29
N GLU A 125 -58.29 58.63 -33.06
CA GLU A 125 -57.56 59.78 -33.60
C GLU A 125 -57.04 60.71 -32.49
N ARG A 126 -57.85 60.95 -31.45
CA ARG A 126 -57.46 61.75 -30.28
C ARG A 126 -56.27 61.12 -29.55
N LEU A 127 -56.31 59.82 -29.31
CA LEU A 127 -55.22 59.11 -28.63
C LEU A 127 -53.95 59.06 -29.49
N LEU A 128 -54.08 58.77 -30.79
CA LEU A 128 -52.94 58.73 -31.73
C LEU A 128 -52.26 60.09 -31.95
N SER A 129 -52.95 61.18 -31.61
CA SER A 129 -52.41 62.55 -31.69
C SER A 129 -51.69 62.99 -30.40
N ASN A 130 -51.61 62.11 -29.39
CA ASN A 130 -50.92 62.40 -28.14
C ASN A 130 -49.38 62.37 -28.34
N PRO A 131 -48.66 63.50 -28.14
CA PRO A 131 -47.21 63.55 -28.34
C PRO A 131 -46.42 62.63 -27.40
N ALA A 132 -47.00 62.21 -26.28
CA ALA A 132 -46.39 61.23 -25.38
C ALA A 132 -46.23 59.84 -26.05
N ILE A 133 -47.10 59.48 -27.00
CA ILE A 133 -46.97 58.23 -27.76
C ILE A 133 -45.72 58.28 -28.62
N ASP A 134 -45.50 59.37 -29.36
CA ASP A 134 -44.35 59.48 -30.26
C ASP A 134 -43.01 59.45 -29.49
N SER A 135 -42.94 60.14 -28.34
CA SER A 135 -41.76 60.08 -27.47
C SER A 135 -41.52 58.68 -26.91
N ALA A 136 -42.56 57.97 -26.48
CA ALA A 136 -42.43 56.62 -25.94
C ALA A 136 -42.13 55.59 -27.04
N THR A 137 -42.64 55.78 -28.26
CA THR A 137 -42.32 54.97 -29.44
C THR A 137 -40.84 55.08 -29.79
N LEU A 138 -40.22 56.26 -29.68
CA LEU A 138 -38.78 56.41 -29.91
C LEU A 138 -37.96 55.60 -28.91
N SER A 139 -38.28 55.69 -27.61
CA SER A 139 -37.62 54.90 -26.57
C SER A 139 -37.76 53.39 -26.81
N ILE A 140 -38.96 52.92 -27.14
CA ILE A 140 -39.21 51.50 -27.45
C ILE A 140 -38.46 51.06 -28.70
N THR A 141 -38.41 51.90 -29.74
CA THR A 141 -37.67 51.60 -30.97
C THR A 141 -36.19 51.41 -30.68
N HIS A 142 -35.60 52.25 -29.81
CA HIS A 142 -34.20 52.11 -29.39
C HIS A 142 -33.95 50.82 -28.60
N ILE A 143 -34.85 50.46 -27.67
CA ILE A 143 -34.79 49.20 -26.92
C ILE A 143 -34.85 48.00 -27.88
N LEU A 144 -35.78 48.02 -28.84
CA LEU A 144 -35.90 46.95 -29.83
C LEU A 144 -34.66 46.86 -30.74
N SER A 145 -34.04 47.98 -31.12
CA SER A 145 -32.80 47.97 -31.90
C SER A 145 -31.66 47.28 -31.14
N ARG A 146 -31.43 47.64 -29.88
CA ARG A 146 -30.42 46.99 -29.02
C ARG A 146 -30.70 45.50 -28.84
N ALA A 147 -31.97 45.13 -28.66
CA ALA A 147 -32.38 43.74 -28.56
C ALA A 147 -32.12 42.96 -29.87
N ASP A 148 -32.45 43.55 -31.02
CA ASP A 148 -32.21 42.96 -32.33
C ASP A 148 -30.70 42.79 -32.60
N GLU A 149 -29.87 43.75 -32.20
CA GLU A 149 -28.40 43.68 -32.28
C GLU A 149 -27.82 42.58 -31.37
N ALA A 150 -28.28 42.48 -30.13
CA ALA A 150 -27.85 41.43 -29.19
C ALA A 150 -28.23 40.02 -29.68
N ASN A 151 -29.46 39.86 -30.18
CA ASN A 151 -29.92 38.60 -30.77
C ASN A 151 -29.12 38.25 -32.03
N HIS A 152 -28.85 39.23 -32.90
CA HIS A 152 -28.04 39.02 -34.09
C HIS A 152 -26.62 38.58 -33.73
N ALA A 153 -25.98 39.22 -32.75
CA ALA A 153 -24.67 38.84 -32.25
C ALA A 153 -24.67 37.40 -31.72
N GLN A 154 -25.67 37.00 -30.94
CA GLN A 154 -25.77 35.64 -30.42
C GLN A 154 -26.02 34.61 -31.54
N HIS A 155 -26.77 34.97 -32.58
CA HIS A 155 -26.98 34.12 -33.76
C HIS A 155 -25.70 33.88 -34.57
N LEU A 156 -24.76 34.83 -34.58
CA LEU A 156 -23.44 34.65 -35.22
C LEU A 156 -22.53 33.71 -34.40
N GLY A 157 -22.83 33.52 -33.12
CA GLY A 157 -22.12 32.59 -32.23
C GLY A 157 -21.85 33.23 -30.86
N VAL A 158 -21.69 32.38 -29.85
CA VAL A 158 -21.27 32.83 -28.51
C VAL A 158 -19.77 32.61 -28.36
N HIS A 159 -19.05 33.70 -28.07
CA HIS A 159 -17.60 33.70 -27.91
C HIS A 159 -17.18 33.82 -26.44
N LEU A 160 -16.05 33.20 -26.09
CA LEU A 160 -15.42 33.28 -24.77
C LEU A 160 -14.16 34.14 -24.74
N THR A 161 -13.59 34.46 -25.90
CA THR A 161 -12.40 35.30 -26.07
C THR A 161 -12.67 36.43 -27.06
N PRO A 162 -11.97 37.57 -26.97
CA PRO A 162 -12.12 38.66 -27.92
C PRO A 162 -11.70 38.21 -29.32
N GLY A 163 -12.67 38.05 -30.22
CA GLY A 163 -12.40 37.72 -31.63
C GLY A 163 -11.89 38.92 -32.43
N ILE A 164 -11.46 38.68 -33.68
CA ILE A 164 -10.92 39.69 -34.61
C ILE A 164 -11.90 40.85 -34.87
N HIS A 165 -13.21 40.58 -34.75
CA HIS A 165 -14.28 41.55 -35.00
C HIS A 165 -14.80 42.26 -33.73
N GLY A 166 -14.19 42.02 -32.56
CA GLY A 166 -14.49 42.76 -31.32
C GLY A 166 -15.87 42.47 -30.74
N THR A 167 -16.06 41.31 -30.11
CA THR A 167 -17.25 41.05 -29.28
C THR A 167 -17.19 41.92 -28.02
N PRO A 168 -18.27 42.64 -27.64
CA PRO A 168 -18.30 43.45 -26.42
C PRO A 168 -17.98 42.64 -25.16
N GLU A 169 -17.20 43.20 -24.22
CA GLU A 169 -16.77 42.47 -23.02
C GLU A 169 -17.95 42.01 -22.16
N ARG A 170 -19.06 42.76 -22.12
CA ARG A 170 -20.30 42.34 -21.42
C ARG A 170 -20.86 41.01 -21.92
N TYR A 171 -20.75 40.74 -23.22
CA TYR A 171 -21.21 39.48 -23.83
C TYR A 171 -20.24 38.34 -23.53
N LEU A 172 -18.93 38.63 -23.56
CA LEU A 172 -17.88 37.69 -23.19
C LEU A 172 -17.98 37.30 -21.71
N ALA A 173 -18.17 38.27 -20.82
CA ALA A 173 -18.36 38.08 -19.38
C ALA A 173 -19.61 37.25 -19.07
N ALA A 174 -20.74 37.54 -19.74
CA ALA A 174 -21.96 36.75 -19.59
C ALA A 174 -21.77 35.29 -20.04
N ALA A 175 -21.09 35.07 -21.17
CA ALA A 175 -20.78 33.73 -21.65
C ALA A 175 -19.83 32.96 -20.70
N ARG A 176 -18.76 33.60 -20.22
CA ARG A 176 -17.84 33.03 -19.24
C ARG A 176 -18.55 32.68 -17.93
N GLY A 177 -19.36 33.59 -17.40
CA GLY A 177 -20.12 33.38 -16.16
C GLY A 177 -21.14 32.25 -16.28
N SER A 178 -21.93 32.24 -17.36
CA SER A 178 -22.91 31.18 -17.63
C SER A 178 -22.26 29.80 -17.75
N LEU A 179 -21.07 29.73 -18.37
CA LEU A 179 -20.34 28.47 -18.51
C LEU A 179 -19.65 28.08 -17.20
N ALA A 180 -19.04 29.00 -16.47
CA ALA A 180 -18.43 28.73 -15.17
C ALA A 180 -19.47 28.15 -14.18
N GLN A 181 -20.67 28.73 -14.15
CA GLN A 181 -21.79 28.24 -13.33
C GLN A 181 -22.23 26.83 -13.76
N ALA A 182 -22.34 26.57 -15.06
CA ALA A 182 -22.68 25.25 -15.61
C ALA A 182 -21.67 24.17 -15.20
N LEU A 183 -20.40 24.54 -15.11
CA LEU A 183 -19.32 23.66 -14.70
C LEU A 183 -19.21 23.59 -13.17
N GLY A 184 -19.94 24.37 -12.38
CA GLY A 184 -19.75 24.44 -10.93
C GLY A 184 -18.36 24.97 -10.53
N ILE A 185 -17.77 25.82 -11.38
CA ILE A 185 -16.52 26.53 -11.10
C ILE A 185 -16.91 27.87 -10.42
N GLY A 186 -17.13 27.82 -9.11
CA GLY A 186 -17.30 28.97 -8.23
C GLY A 186 -18.74 29.51 -8.08
N GLU A 187 -19.30 29.40 -6.87
CA GLU A 187 -20.32 30.35 -6.40
C GLU A 187 -19.59 31.59 -5.86
N GLY A 188 -19.45 32.64 -6.66
CA GLY A 188 -18.91 33.94 -6.22
C GLY A 188 -17.78 34.49 -7.09
N MET A 189 -18.16 35.35 -8.04
CA MET A 189 -17.39 36.38 -8.77
C MET A 189 -16.00 36.05 -9.41
N ASP A 190 -15.99 36.21 -10.74
CA ASP A 190 -14.98 36.88 -11.58
C ASP A 190 -13.66 36.25 -12.03
N THR A 191 -13.33 34.98 -11.76
CA THR A 191 -12.02 34.49 -12.27
C THR A 191 -11.97 33.01 -12.69
N ALA A 192 -12.83 32.60 -13.63
CA ALA A 192 -12.55 31.39 -14.43
C ALA A 192 -11.79 31.81 -15.70
N THR A 193 -10.58 31.28 -15.91
CA THR A 193 -9.84 31.49 -17.16
C THR A 193 -10.16 30.39 -18.16
N PHE A 194 -10.40 30.77 -19.41
CA PHE A 194 -10.74 29.85 -20.49
C PHE A 194 -9.68 29.93 -21.58
N ASP A 195 -8.96 28.84 -21.79
CA ASP A 195 -7.93 28.72 -22.82
C ASP A 195 -8.34 27.73 -23.90
N SER A 196 -7.68 27.81 -25.05
CA SER A 196 -7.88 26.91 -26.17
C SER A 196 -6.74 25.91 -26.25
N LEU A 197 -7.06 24.62 -26.34
CA LEU A 197 -6.09 23.54 -26.52
C LEU A 197 -6.39 22.78 -27.82
N ASP A 198 -5.40 22.72 -28.71
CA ASP A 198 -5.56 22.05 -30.00
C ASP A 198 -5.84 20.55 -29.80
N ARG A 199 -6.85 20.04 -30.52
CA ARG A 199 -7.23 18.63 -30.54
C ARG A 199 -6.05 17.73 -30.91
N ASN A 200 -5.14 18.19 -31.77
CA ASN A 200 -3.97 17.43 -32.20
C ASN A 200 -3.00 17.11 -31.06
N TYR A 201 -3.03 17.86 -29.95
CA TYR A 201 -2.25 17.55 -28.76
C TYR A 201 -2.94 16.50 -27.87
N VAL A 202 -4.27 16.55 -27.76
CA VAL A 202 -5.03 15.71 -26.82
C VAL A 202 -5.36 14.34 -27.41
N ILE A 203 -5.76 14.29 -28.69
CA ILE A 203 -6.28 13.08 -29.33
C ILE A 203 -5.26 11.93 -29.37
N PRO A 204 -3.97 12.14 -29.70
CA PRO A 204 -3.01 11.03 -29.72
C PRO A 204 -2.81 10.41 -28.32
N ALA A 205 -2.73 11.24 -27.28
CA ALA A 205 -2.68 10.78 -25.89
C ALA A 205 -3.97 10.03 -25.50
N ARG A 206 -5.16 10.52 -25.89
CA ARG A 206 -6.43 9.79 -25.68
C ARG A 206 -6.43 8.43 -26.38
N LYS A 207 -5.96 8.35 -27.62
CA LYS A 207 -5.88 7.10 -28.39
C LYS A 207 -4.95 6.09 -27.73
N LEU A 208 -3.80 6.55 -27.22
CA LEU A 208 -2.89 5.73 -26.43
C LEU A 208 -3.60 5.19 -25.18
N VAL A 209 -4.30 6.04 -24.42
CA VAL A 209 -5.07 5.59 -23.26
C VAL A 209 -6.19 4.62 -23.66
N THR A 210 -6.91 4.85 -24.77
CA THR A 210 -7.90 3.90 -25.29
C THR A 210 -7.27 2.54 -25.59
N HIS A 211 -6.05 2.52 -26.14
CA HIS A 211 -5.34 1.28 -26.39
C HIS A 211 -5.00 0.55 -25.08
N ILE A 212 -4.50 1.27 -24.06
CA ILE A 212 -4.22 0.72 -22.73
C ILE A 212 -5.51 0.20 -22.06
N GLU A 213 -6.62 0.94 -22.15
CA GLU A 213 -7.92 0.56 -21.58
C GLU A 213 -8.48 -0.71 -22.23
N ASN A 214 -8.26 -0.91 -23.53
CA ASN A 214 -8.78 -2.06 -24.27
C ASN A 214 -7.83 -3.28 -24.30
N ASP A 215 -6.57 -3.10 -23.91
CA ASP A 215 -5.60 -4.19 -23.91
C ASP A 215 -5.77 -5.05 -22.64
N PRO A 216 -6.11 -6.35 -22.77
CA PRO A 216 -6.30 -7.24 -21.63
C PRO A 216 -5.03 -7.45 -20.79
N ASN A 217 -3.85 -7.22 -21.37
CA ASN A 217 -2.56 -7.34 -20.69
C ASN A 217 -2.06 -6.01 -20.10
N SER A 218 -2.83 -4.92 -20.23
CA SER A 218 -2.46 -3.69 -19.56
C SER A 218 -2.54 -3.84 -18.04
N VAL A 219 -1.62 -3.21 -17.31
CA VAL A 219 -1.58 -3.27 -15.84
C VAL A 219 -2.94 -2.91 -15.19
N PRO A 220 -3.70 -1.88 -15.64
CA PRO A 220 -5.03 -1.60 -15.11
C PRO A 220 -6.00 -2.77 -15.27
N ASN A 221 -6.03 -3.42 -16.44
CA ASN A 221 -6.90 -4.57 -16.69
C ASN A 221 -6.44 -5.79 -15.89
N LEU A 222 -5.15 -6.12 -15.89
CA LEU A 222 -4.61 -7.21 -15.07
C LEU A 222 -4.96 -7.04 -13.59
N ARG A 223 -4.89 -5.81 -13.07
CA ARG A 223 -5.29 -5.49 -11.68
C ARG A 223 -6.77 -5.79 -11.43
N ILE A 224 -7.67 -5.30 -12.29
CA ILE A 224 -9.12 -5.54 -12.16
C ILE A 224 -9.42 -7.05 -12.18
N HIS A 225 -8.80 -7.79 -13.10
CA HIS A 225 -8.99 -9.24 -13.20
C HIS A 225 -8.42 -9.96 -11.97
N ALA A 226 -7.22 -9.59 -11.51
CA ALA A 226 -6.60 -10.17 -10.32
C ALA A 226 -7.45 -9.92 -9.06
N GLU A 227 -7.98 -8.72 -8.88
CA GLU A 227 -8.88 -8.38 -7.76
C GLU A 227 -10.17 -9.20 -7.80
N HIS A 228 -10.74 -9.42 -8.99
CA HIS A 228 -11.92 -10.27 -9.13
C HIS A 228 -11.62 -11.72 -8.72
N ILE A 229 -10.52 -12.30 -9.20
CA ILE A 229 -10.11 -13.67 -8.83
C ILE A 229 -9.78 -13.77 -7.35
N ALA A 230 -9.06 -12.78 -6.79
CA ALA A 230 -8.73 -12.73 -5.38
C ALA A 230 -9.98 -12.72 -4.49
N ARG A 231 -11.02 -11.95 -4.84
CA ARG A 231 -12.31 -11.98 -4.13
C ARG A 231 -12.95 -13.36 -4.14
N THR A 232 -12.84 -14.11 -5.24
CA THR A 232 -13.32 -15.49 -5.34
C THR A 232 -12.53 -16.42 -4.41
N ILE A 233 -11.21 -16.28 -4.36
CA ILE A 233 -10.34 -17.05 -3.44
C ILE A 233 -10.69 -16.74 -1.98
N THR A 234 -10.75 -15.45 -1.62
CA THR A 234 -11.16 -14.98 -0.28
C THR A 234 -12.54 -15.52 0.06
N SER A 235 -13.48 -15.52 -0.88
CA SER A 235 -14.82 -16.04 -0.63
C SER A 235 -14.86 -17.53 -0.32
N ARG A 236 -14.00 -18.32 -0.97
CA ARG A 236 -13.87 -19.74 -0.64
C ARG A 236 -13.23 -19.92 0.74
N GLN A 237 -12.13 -19.22 1.02
CA GLN A 237 -11.41 -19.29 2.29
C GLN A 237 -12.26 -18.85 3.48
N ALA A 238 -13.01 -17.76 3.36
CA ALA A 238 -13.92 -17.28 4.40
C ALA A 238 -15.03 -18.29 4.69
N SER A 239 -15.57 -18.95 3.66
CA SER A 239 -16.56 -20.02 3.84
C SER A 239 -15.98 -21.23 4.59
N GLU A 240 -14.75 -21.62 4.27
CA GLU A 240 -14.03 -22.70 4.95
C GLU A 240 -13.71 -22.35 6.40
N LEU A 241 -13.27 -21.12 6.66
CA LEU A 241 -12.96 -20.61 8.00
C LEU A 241 -14.23 -20.61 8.88
N VAL A 242 -15.32 -20.05 8.37
CA VAL A 242 -16.62 -20.00 9.07
C VAL A 242 -17.21 -21.39 9.29
N ARG A 243 -16.93 -22.36 8.41
CA ARG A 243 -17.29 -23.76 8.63
C ARG A 243 -16.54 -24.38 9.81
N GLY A 244 -15.27 -24.01 9.99
CA GLY A 244 -14.42 -24.49 11.09
C GLY A 244 -14.73 -23.85 12.45
N LEU A 245 -15.45 -22.72 12.49
CA LEU A 245 -15.75 -22.05 13.75
C LEU A 245 -16.83 -22.78 14.56
N PRO A 246 -16.60 -23.00 15.87
CA PRO A 246 -17.63 -23.54 16.76
C PRO A 246 -18.77 -22.54 16.93
N LEU A 247 -19.98 -23.05 17.22
CA LEU A 247 -21.17 -22.20 17.43
C LEU A 247 -20.99 -21.18 18.56
N ASP A 248 -20.10 -21.44 19.52
CA ASP A 248 -19.80 -20.49 20.60
C ASP A 248 -19.19 -19.18 20.11
N ALA A 249 -18.52 -19.16 18.95
CA ALA A 249 -17.99 -17.94 18.34
C ALA A 249 -19.08 -16.90 18.07
N LEU A 250 -20.33 -17.32 17.84
CA LEU A 250 -21.48 -16.42 17.64
C LEU A 250 -21.76 -15.56 18.87
N LYS A 251 -21.39 -16.03 20.06
CA LYS A 251 -21.66 -15.35 21.33
C LYS A 251 -20.69 -14.19 21.59
N GLU A 252 -19.55 -14.16 20.92
CA GLU A 252 -18.48 -13.17 21.11
C GLU A 252 -18.67 -11.91 20.27
N VAL A 253 -19.42 -12.01 19.17
CA VAL A 253 -19.55 -10.96 18.14
C VAL A 253 -20.61 -9.92 18.49
N THR A 254 -21.56 -10.28 19.36
CA THR A 254 -22.66 -9.40 19.73
C THR A 254 -22.41 -8.72 21.08
N ASN A 255 -22.53 -7.39 21.12
CA ASN A 255 -22.48 -6.60 22.36
C ASN A 255 -23.55 -6.99 23.40
N GLU A 256 -24.59 -7.72 22.99
CA GLU A 256 -25.58 -8.33 23.86
C GLU A 256 -25.27 -9.83 24.05
N ARG A 257 -25.41 -10.37 25.27
CA ARG A 257 -25.17 -11.80 25.54
C ARG A 257 -26.16 -12.69 24.77
N LEU A 258 -25.73 -13.25 23.65
CA LEU A 258 -26.44 -14.32 22.93
C LEU A 258 -26.49 -15.59 23.80
N ARG A 259 -27.70 -16.07 24.12
CA ARG A 259 -27.92 -17.31 24.86
C ARG A 259 -28.74 -18.28 24.00
N PHE A 260 -28.13 -19.39 23.62
CA PHE A 260 -28.78 -20.48 22.90
C PHE A 260 -28.04 -21.79 23.20
N THR A 261 -28.78 -22.91 23.12
CA THR A 261 -28.29 -24.28 23.32
C THR A 261 -29.11 -25.22 22.43
N GLY A 262 -28.54 -26.36 22.01
CA GLY A 262 -29.30 -27.40 21.33
C GLY A 262 -29.57 -27.15 19.83
N LEU A 263 -28.80 -26.28 19.17
CA LEU A 263 -28.84 -26.11 17.70
C LEU A 263 -28.48 -27.41 16.94
N GLU A 264 -27.70 -28.29 17.57
CA GLU A 264 -27.40 -29.65 17.10
C GLU A 264 -28.68 -30.47 16.81
N SER A 265 -29.77 -30.22 17.55
CA SER A 265 -31.05 -30.93 17.38
C SER A 265 -31.72 -30.66 16.03
N VAL A 266 -31.33 -29.58 15.33
CA VAL A 266 -31.80 -29.23 13.99
C VAL A 266 -30.69 -29.34 12.93
N GLY A 267 -29.61 -30.07 13.25
CA GLY A 267 -28.52 -30.37 12.31
C GLY A 267 -27.55 -29.21 12.07
N VAL A 268 -27.50 -28.23 12.98
CA VAL A 268 -26.60 -27.07 12.90
C VAL A 268 -25.40 -27.31 13.82
N PHE A 269 -24.20 -27.42 13.24
CA PHE A 269 -22.96 -27.73 13.97
C PHE A 269 -21.88 -26.65 13.82
N SER A 270 -21.99 -25.79 12.81
CA SER A 270 -21.04 -24.72 12.51
C SER A 270 -21.72 -23.37 12.28
N VAL A 271 -20.93 -22.30 12.29
CA VAL A 271 -21.41 -20.95 11.92
C VAL A 271 -21.91 -20.92 10.47
N LEU A 272 -21.31 -21.70 9.57
CA LEU A 272 -21.77 -21.79 8.18
C LEU A 272 -23.15 -22.46 8.08
N ASP A 273 -23.41 -23.48 8.90
CA ASP A 273 -24.71 -24.14 8.95
C ASP A 273 -25.80 -23.14 9.34
N VAL A 274 -25.52 -22.24 10.30
CA VAL A 274 -26.43 -21.17 10.70
C VAL A 274 -26.81 -20.25 9.53
N LEU A 275 -25.85 -19.89 8.68
CA LEU A 275 -26.10 -19.04 7.50
C LEU A 275 -27.03 -19.72 6.50
N SER A 276 -26.77 -20.99 6.22
CA SER A 276 -27.55 -21.81 5.28
C SER A 276 -28.93 -22.22 5.83
N THR A 277 -29.09 -22.26 7.15
CA THR A 277 -30.34 -22.66 7.80
C THR A 277 -31.40 -21.55 7.76
N PRO A 278 -32.64 -21.84 7.36
CA PRO A 278 -33.75 -20.89 7.45
C PRO A 278 -34.06 -20.50 8.90
N GLU A 279 -34.46 -19.25 9.13
CA GLU A 279 -34.82 -18.76 10.48
C GLU A 279 -35.96 -19.58 11.11
N THR A 280 -36.91 -20.06 10.28
CA THR A 280 -38.03 -20.91 10.71
C THR A 280 -37.55 -22.23 11.34
N THR A 281 -36.47 -22.82 10.82
CA THR A 281 -35.88 -24.05 11.36
C THR A 281 -35.16 -23.75 12.68
N LEU A 282 -34.45 -22.62 12.78
CA LEU A 282 -33.80 -22.21 14.03
C LEU A 282 -34.81 -21.99 15.17
N THR A 283 -36.04 -21.52 14.85
CA THR A 283 -37.11 -21.35 15.86
C THR A 283 -37.75 -22.65 16.34
N GLN A 284 -37.44 -23.80 15.73
CA GLN A 284 -37.92 -25.11 16.22
C GLN A 284 -37.13 -25.59 17.44
N VAL A 285 -35.98 -25.00 17.72
CA VAL A 285 -35.18 -25.31 18.90
C VAL A 285 -35.80 -24.67 20.14
N SER A 286 -36.02 -25.49 21.18
CA SER A 286 -36.55 -25.03 22.46
C SER A 286 -35.69 -23.92 23.05
N GLY A 287 -36.29 -22.75 23.31
CA GLY A 287 -35.61 -21.56 23.84
C GLY A 287 -35.16 -20.54 22.79
N ILE A 288 -35.33 -20.81 21.48
CA ILE A 288 -34.98 -19.88 20.40
C ILE A 288 -36.26 -19.27 19.79
N GLY A 289 -36.59 -18.04 20.16
CA GLY A 289 -37.66 -17.26 19.51
C GLY A 289 -37.19 -16.56 18.22
N ALA A 290 -38.13 -16.04 17.42
CA ALA A 290 -37.83 -15.37 16.14
C ALA A 290 -36.79 -14.24 16.25
N ALA A 291 -36.86 -13.42 17.30
CA ALA A 291 -35.87 -12.37 17.56
C ALA A 291 -34.47 -12.93 17.88
N THR A 292 -34.40 -14.10 18.52
CA THR A 292 -33.12 -14.77 18.81
C THR A 292 -32.56 -15.44 17.56
N ALA A 293 -33.39 -16.09 16.75
CA ALA A 293 -32.98 -16.67 15.46
C ALA A 293 -32.39 -15.61 14.52
N LYS A 294 -33.03 -14.44 14.41
CA LYS A 294 -32.53 -13.32 13.60
C LYS A 294 -31.19 -12.78 14.10
N ARG A 295 -30.99 -12.71 15.43
CA ARG A 295 -29.70 -12.30 16.03
C ARG A 295 -28.60 -13.33 15.81
N ILE A 296 -28.90 -14.62 15.96
CA ILE A 296 -27.97 -15.72 15.66
C ILE A 296 -27.51 -15.64 14.19
N LYS A 297 -28.45 -15.41 13.26
CA LYS A 297 -28.12 -15.25 11.84
C LYS A 297 -27.34 -13.97 11.55
N GLY A 298 -27.67 -12.86 12.21
CA GLY A 298 -26.92 -11.62 12.12
C GLY A 298 -25.48 -11.73 12.63
N ALA A 299 -25.26 -12.46 13.73
CA ALA A 299 -23.92 -12.75 14.26
C ALA A 299 -23.11 -13.61 13.28
N ALA A 300 -23.72 -14.65 12.71
CA ALA A 300 -23.08 -15.49 11.69
C ALA A 300 -22.75 -14.69 10.41
N GLN A 301 -23.64 -13.78 9.99
CA GLN A 301 -23.42 -12.89 8.86
C GLN A 301 -22.27 -11.91 9.14
N THR A 302 -22.16 -11.42 10.37
CA THR A 302 -21.09 -10.52 10.79
C THR A 302 -19.73 -11.23 10.68
N LEU A 303 -19.58 -12.41 11.30
CA LEU A 303 -18.36 -13.23 11.20
C LEU A 303 -17.97 -13.55 9.75
N HIS A 304 -18.96 -13.91 8.93
CA HIS A 304 -18.71 -14.19 7.53
C HIS A 304 -18.34 -12.92 6.74
N SER A 305 -18.98 -11.79 7.02
CA SER A 305 -18.63 -10.51 6.38
C SER A 305 -17.25 -10.01 6.79
N GLU A 306 -16.85 -10.20 8.04
CA GLU A 306 -15.51 -9.89 8.53
C GLU A 306 -14.46 -10.78 7.84
N ALA A 307 -14.74 -12.09 7.72
CA ALA A 307 -13.88 -13.01 6.99
C ALA A 307 -13.78 -12.68 5.48
N MET A 308 -14.86 -12.18 4.87
CA MET A 308 -14.89 -11.73 3.46
C MET A 308 -14.19 -10.39 3.23
N ALA A 309 -14.23 -9.50 4.22
CA ALA A 309 -13.58 -8.20 4.18
C ALA A 309 -12.06 -8.31 4.34
N ALA A 310 -11.57 -9.44 4.86
CA ALA A 310 -10.14 -9.71 4.96
C ALA A 310 -9.50 -9.74 3.56
N PRO A 311 -8.51 -8.87 3.27
CA PRO A 311 -7.82 -8.91 1.99
C PRO A 311 -7.09 -10.25 1.82
N LEU A 312 -7.00 -10.74 0.58
CA LEU A 312 -6.12 -11.88 0.28
C LEU A 312 -4.67 -11.42 0.47
N THR A 313 -4.12 -11.66 1.66
CA THR A 313 -2.74 -11.31 1.98
C THR A 313 -1.81 -12.40 1.51
N ASN A 314 -2.09 -13.68 1.78
CA ASN A 314 -1.26 -14.82 1.34
C ASN A 314 -1.92 -15.59 0.18
N LEU A 315 -1.13 -15.92 -0.85
CA LEU A 315 -1.58 -16.72 -1.99
C LEU A 315 -1.82 -18.21 -1.64
N GLY A 316 -1.20 -18.73 -0.58
CA GLY A 316 -1.39 -20.09 -0.07
C GLY A 316 -0.61 -21.18 -0.82
N ASP A 317 -0.78 -22.43 -0.42
CA ASP A 317 -0.05 -23.59 -0.95
C ASP A 317 -0.94 -24.60 -1.71
N THR A 318 -2.25 -24.41 -1.64
CA THR A 318 -3.23 -25.35 -2.16
C THR A 318 -3.54 -25.03 -3.62
N ARG A 319 -3.28 -25.99 -4.52
CA ARG A 319 -3.55 -25.81 -5.96
C ARG A 319 -5.06 -25.75 -6.21
N THR A 320 -5.61 -24.55 -6.44
CA THR A 320 -6.97 -24.37 -6.93
C THR A 320 -6.98 -23.71 -8.32
N PRO A 321 -8.05 -23.90 -9.13
CA PRO A 321 -8.15 -23.27 -10.44
C PRO A 321 -8.05 -21.74 -10.38
N GLU A 322 -8.66 -21.12 -9.36
CA GLU A 322 -8.65 -19.67 -9.15
C GLU A 322 -7.25 -19.17 -8.80
N LEU A 323 -6.52 -19.89 -7.95
CA LEU A 323 -5.15 -19.53 -7.60
C LEU A 323 -4.23 -19.64 -8.83
N VAL A 324 -4.35 -20.71 -9.63
CA VAL A 324 -3.57 -20.85 -10.87
C VAL A 324 -3.86 -19.69 -11.83
N GLN A 325 -5.13 -19.29 -12.00
CA GLN A 325 -5.49 -18.12 -12.80
C GLN A 325 -4.87 -16.83 -12.27
N LEU A 326 -4.89 -16.61 -10.94
CA LEU A 326 -4.23 -15.46 -10.32
C LEU A 326 -2.72 -15.47 -10.59
N LEU A 327 -2.05 -16.61 -10.45
CA LEU A 327 -0.62 -16.75 -10.75
C LEU A 327 -0.31 -16.46 -12.22
N GLN A 328 -1.16 -16.89 -13.16
CA GLN A 328 -1.03 -16.55 -14.58
C GLN A 328 -1.14 -15.04 -14.81
N ILE A 329 -2.08 -14.36 -14.13
CA ILE A 329 -2.21 -12.89 -14.20
C ILE A 329 -0.95 -12.22 -13.64
N LEU A 330 -0.38 -12.70 -12.54
CA LEU A 330 0.84 -12.16 -11.95
C LEU A 330 2.07 -12.35 -12.86
N ALA A 331 2.20 -13.51 -13.50
CA ALA A 331 3.27 -13.76 -14.47
C ALA A 331 3.12 -12.91 -15.76
N ARG A 332 1.89 -12.57 -16.16
CA ARG A 332 1.64 -11.59 -17.23
C ARG A 332 1.98 -10.17 -16.78
N PHE A 333 1.66 -9.83 -15.53
CA PHE A 333 2.01 -8.54 -14.94
C PHE A 333 3.53 -8.33 -14.87
N GLU A 334 4.30 -9.34 -14.49
CA GLU A 334 5.77 -9.29 -14.50
C GLU A 334 6.33 -8.93 -15.89
N GLN A 335 5.76 -9.48 -16.96
CA GLN A 335 6.15 -9.17 -18.34
C GLN A 335 5.68 -7.76 -18.79
N ALA A 336 4.54 -7.31 -18.27
CA ALA A 336 3.91 -6.04 -18.64
C ALA A 336 4.47 -4.82 -17.87
N ASP A 337 5.00 -5.03 -16.66
CA ASP A 337 5.49 -3.98 -15.75
C ASP A 337 6.96 -3.62 -15.99
N ASN A 338 7.24 -3.05 -17.16
CA ASN A 338 8.58 -2.59 -17.55
C ASN A 338 8.81 -1.08 -17.33
N LEU A 339 7.84 -0.40 -16.74
CA LEU A 339 7.87 1.05 -16.54
C LEU A 339 8.63 1.43 -15.27
N SER A 340 9.43 2.50 -15.35
CA SER A 340 9.94 3.16 -14.15
C SER A 340 8.80 3.74 -13.30
N GLU A 341 9.07 4.00 -12.03
CA GLU A 341 8.08 4.57 -11.09
C GLU A 341 7.45 5.89 -11.59
N GLU A 342 8.25 6.79 -12.16
CA GLU A 342 7.73 8.04 -12.75
C GLU A 342 6.88 7.79 -13.98
N GLN A 343 7.28 6.86 -14.86
CA GLN A 343 6.48 6.48 -16.03
C GLN A 343 5.16 5.83 -15.61
N ARG A 344 5.16 4.98 -14.56
CA ARG A 344 3.93 4.42 -13.98
C ARG A 344 3.02 5.52 -13.46
N ASN A 345 3.55 6.46 -12.67
CA ASN A 345 2.78 7.59 -12.15
C ASN A 345 2.21 8.45 -13.28
N ARG A 346 3.00 8.69 -14.34
CA ARG A 346 2.57 9.42 -15.54
C ARG A 346 1.46 8.69 -16.30
N ARG A 347 1.60 7.38 -16.52
CA ARG A 347 0.56 6.53 -17.13
C ARG A 347 -0.73 6.56 -16.31
N ASP A 348 -0.63 6.39 -15.00
CA ASP A 348 -1.79 6.35 -14.11
C ASP A 348 -2.52 7.71 -14.07
N ARG A 349 -1.77 8.82 -14.10
CA ARG A 349 -2.33 10.17 -14.29
C ARG A 349 -2.98 10.34 -15.66
N LEU A 350 -2.35 9.91 -16.76
CA LEU A 350 -2.94 9.95 -18.11
C LEU A 350 -4.27 9.19 -18.17
N ILE A 351 -4.34 7.98 -17.60
CA ILE A 351 -5.58 7.22 -17.48
C ILE A 351 -6.61 7.99 -16.65
N GLY A 352 -6.18 8.60 -15.54
CA GLY A 352 -7.03 9.46 -14.71
C GLY A 352 -7.59 10.67 -15.46
N TYR A 353 -6.77 11.34 -16.27
CA TYR A 353 -7.15 12.52 -17.06
C TYR A 353 -8.25 12.21 -18.07
N PHE A 354 -8.23 11.04 -18.69
CA PHE A 354 -9.20 10.63 -19.72
C PHE A 354 -10.33 9.75 -19.18
N ARG A 355 -10.41 9.52 -17.86
CA ARG A 355 -11.48 8.74 -17.25
C ARG A 355 -12.85 9.33 -17.62
N GLY A 356 -13.76 8.47 -18.09
CA GLY A 356 -15.11 8.89 -18.51
C GLY A 356 -15.17 9.62 -19.87
N THR A 357 -14.04 9.79 -20.55
CA THR A 357 -13.98 10.41 -21.88
C THR A 357 -14.38 9.39 -22.96
N PRO A 358 -15.23 9.74 -23.95
CA PRO A 358 -15.55 8.85 -25.06
C PRO A 358 -14.29 8.33 -25.78
N HIS A 359 -14.35 7.09 -26.29
CA HIS A 359 -13.27 6.50 -27.09
C HIS A 359 -13.18 7.15 -28.49
N ASP A 360 -14.31 7.60 -29.04
CA ASP A 360 -14.45 8.08 -30.41
C ASP A 360 -14.55 9.61 -30.48
N ILE A 361 -13.52 10.30 -30.00
CA ILE A 361 -13.44 11.76 -30.13
C ILE A 361 -13.20 12.13 -31.60
N ALA A 362 -14.03 13.03 -32.14
CA ALA A 362 -13.88 13.51 -33.51
C ALA A 362 -12.51 14.18 -33.74
N LEU A 363 -11.79 13.70 -34.76
CA LEU A 363 -10.48 14.22 -35.19
C LEU A 363 -10.55 15.64 -35.76
N ILE A 364 -11.68 16.00 -36.35
CA ILE A 364 -11.90 17.31 -36.99
C ILE A 364 -12.94 18.05 -36.16
N GLY A 365 -12.59 19.23 -35.67
CA GLY A 365 -13.47 20.08 -34.88
C GLY A 365 -12.74 21.29 -34.31
N ALA A 366 -13.48 22.21 -33.68
CA ALA A 366 -12.90 23.35 -32.98
C ALA A 366 -12.02 22.86 -31.79
N PRO A 367 -10.95 23.59 -31.44
CA PRO A 367 -10.09 23.24 -30.31
C PRO A 367 -10.86 22.95 -29.02
N PHE A 368 -10.28 22.13 -28.14
CA PHE A 368 -10.84 21.96 -26.80
C PHE A 368 -10.76 23.26 -26.03
N LEU A 369 -11.72 23.45 -25.14
CA LEU A 369 -11.73 24.52 -24.17
C LEU A 369 -11.17 23.99 -22.85
N VAL A 370 -10.21 24.71 -22.28
CA VAL A 370 -9.65 24.44 -20.95
C VAL A 370 -10.18 25.51 -20.00
N ALA A 371 -11.00 25.12 -19.04
CA ALA A 371 -11.45 26.00 -17.97
C ALA A 371 -10.58 25.81 -16.73
N ARG A 372 -10.07 26.91 -16.15
CA ARG A 372 -9.28 26.88 -14.91
C ARG A 372 -9.90 27.78 -13.84
N ALA A 373 -9.99 27.30 -12.60
CA ALA A 373 -10.36 28.12 -11.46
C ALA A 373 -9.15 28.93 -10.97
N THR A 374 -9.28 30.24 -10.77
CA THR A 374 -8.28 31.03 -10.03
C THR A 374 -8.81 31.43 -8.66
N ASN A 375 -8.00 31.25 -7.61
CA ASN A 375 -8.36 31.70 -6.27
C ASN A 375 -8.36 33.25 -6.23
N PRO A 376 -9.42 33.92 -5.73
CA PRO A 376 -9.50 35.38 -5.74
C PRO A 376 -8.67 36.10 -4.66
N THR A 377 -8.10 35.40 -3.68
CA THR A 377 -7.49 36.04 -2.50
C THR A 377 -5.97 35.94 -2.48
N GLY A 378 -5.32 36.99 -2.97
CA GLY A 378 -3.93 37.32 -2.63
C GLY A 378 -3.79 37.76 -1.17
N LEU A 379 -4.04 36.87 -0.21
CA LEU A 379 -3.46 36.96 1.14
C LEU A 379 -2.38 35.90 1.24
N ILE A 380 -1.15 36.38 1.08
CA ILE A 380 0.09 35.62 1.07
C ILE A 380 0.36 35.14 2.50
N ASP A 381 0.26 33.83 2.73
CA ASP A 381 0.99 33.17 3.82
C ASP A 381 2.35 32.72 3.27
N PRO A 382 3.47 33.36 3.63
CA PRO A 382 4.80 33.03 3.12
C PRO A 382 5.36 31.71 3.66
N SER A 383 4.62 30.97 4.49
CA SER A 383 5.08 29.73 5.13
C SER A 383 4.46 28.44 4.57
N SER A 384 3.46 28.53 3.69
CA SER A 384 2.87 27.36 3.02
C SER A 384 3.44 27.16 1.61
N PRO A 385 3.89 25.95 1.23
CA PRO A 385 4.38 25.67 -0.11
C PRO A 385 3.26 25.87 -1.13
N GLN A 386 3.53 26.70 -2.13
CA GLN A 386 2.60 27.13 -3.17
C GLN A 386 1.99 25.93 -3.94
N ILE A 387 0.75 25.55 -3.66
CA ILE A 387 -0.05 24.79 -4.64
C ILE A 387 -0.68 25.82 -5.57
N SER A 388 0.07 26.23 -6.60
CA SER A 388 -0.46 27.12 -7.63
C SER A 388 -1.47 26.35 -8.48
N THR A 389 -2.63 26.95 -8.77
CA THR A 389 -3.65 26.39 -9.68
C THR A 389 -3.17 26.19 -11.12
N ASN A 390 -1.94 26.64 -11.45
CA ASN A 390 -1.26 26.39 -12.71
C ASN A 390 -0.44 25.08 -12.73
N ALA A 391 -0.01 24.57 -11.58
CA ALA A 391 0.84 23.38 -11.50
C ALA A 391 0.12 22.13 -12.07
N ASP A 392 -1.18 21.99 -11.79
CA ASP A 392 -1.98 20.87 -12.32
C ASP A 392 -2.12 20.92 -13.85
N TYR A 393 -2.29 22.13 -14.40
CA TYR A 393 -2.36 22.32 -15.86
C TYR A 393 -1.01 22.08 -16.52
N GLU A 394 0.07 22.60 -15.93
CA GLU A 394 1.43 22.39 -16.42
C GLU A 394 1.78 20.89 -16.40
N GLN A 395 1.46 20.18 -15.32
CA GLN A 395 1.65 18.73 -15.23
C GLN A 395 0.84 17.96 -16.29
N PHE A 396 -0.42 18.34 -16.51
CA PHE A 396 -1.26 17.74 -17.55
C PHE A 396 -0.66 17.93 -18.95
N ILE A 397 -0.23 19.15 -19.28
CA ILE A 397 0.40 19.46 -20.57
C ILE A 397 1.72 18.68 -20.73
N GLU A 398 2.53 18.60 -19.68
CA GLU A 398 3.78 17.84 -19.68
C GLU A 398 3.54 16.34 -19.91
N ASP A 399 2.57 15.75 -19.21
CA ASP A 399 2.23 14.34 -19.32
C ASP A 399 1.72 13.98 -20.73
N ILE A 400 0.84 14.81 -21.31
CA ILE A 400 0.37 14.66 -22.70
C ILE A 400 1.53 14.81 -23.69
N SER A 401 2.38 15.81 -23.49
CA SER A 401 3.52 16.05 -24.39
C SER A 401 4.45 14.84 -24.43
N TRP A 402 4.71 14.24 -23.27
CA TRP A 402 5.52 13.05 -23.15
C TRP A 402 4.86 11.84 -23.81
N ALA A 403 3.56 11.62 -23.56
CA ALA A 403 2.78 10.55 -24.18
C ALA A 403 2.80 10.62 -25.71
N ASN A 404 2.75 11.84 -26.27
CA ASN A 404 2.81 12.06 -27.71
C ASN A 404 4.22 11.90 -28.27
N ALA A 405 5.26 12.29 -27.53
CA ALA A 405 6.65 12.17 -27.96
C ALA A 405 7.16 10.73 -27.96
N ALA A 406 6.71 9.92 -26.99
CA ALA A 406 7.19 8.54 -26.80
C ALA A 406 6.04 7.56 -26.48
N PRO A 407 5.05 7.40 -27.38
CA PRO A 407 3.86 6.58 -27.13
C PRO A 407 4.20 5.10 -26.91
N GLN A 408 5.27 4.61 -27.54
CA GLN A 408 5.73 3.23 -27.40
C GLN A 408 6.18 2.87 -25.99
N THR A 409 6.58 3.86 -25.18
CA THR A 409 6.95 3.60 -23.79
C THR A 409 5.75 3.11 -22.99
N PHE A 410 4.57 3.71 -23.21
CA PHE A 410 3.36 3.38 -22.46
C PHE A 410 2.50 2.29 -23.10
N ALA A 411 2.88 1.85 -24.31
CA ALA A 411 2.23 0.72 -24.95
C ALA A 411 2.51 -0.56 -24.16
N THR A 412 1.51 -1.44 -24.05
CA THR A 412 1.69 -2.73 -23.41
C THR A 412 2.72 -3.55 -24.20
N PRO A 413 3.76 -4.08 -23.56
CA PRO A 413 4.70 -4.96 -24.24
C PRO A 413 4.01 -6.28 -24.62
N PRO A 414 4.52 -7.01 -25.62
CA PRO A 414 4.00 -8.32 -25.97
C PRO A 414 4.18 -9.29 -24.79
N VAL A 415 3.09 -9.89 -24.33
CA VAL A 415 3.07 -10.85 -23.23
C VAL A 415 2.91 -12.26 -23.77
N THR A 416 3.75 -13.18 -23.29
CA THR A 416 3.66 -14.62 -23.56
C THR A 416 2.78 -15.29 -22.51
N ASP A 417 1.98 -16.28 -22.94
CA ASP A 417 1.11 -17.02 -22.03
C ASP A 417 1.93 -17.99 -21.15
N PRO A 418 1.93 -17.82 -19.82
CA PRO A 418 2.75 -18.65 -18.92
C PRO A 418 2.28 -20.12 -18.82
N GLY A 419 1.07 -20.45 -19.27
CA GLY A 419 0.55 -21.83 -19.29
C GLY A 419 0.36 -22.45 -17.90
N GLU A 420 0.38 -23.79 -17.81
CA GLU A 420 0.22 -24.52 -16.53
C GLU A 420 1.50 -24.62 -15.69
N ALA A 421 2.67 -24.39 -16.31
CA ALA A 421 3.98 -24.45 -15.64
C ALA A 421 4.14 -23.39 -14.55
N VAL A 422 3.30 -22.35 -14.54
CA VAL A 422 3.27 -21.30 -13.52
C VAL A 422 3.11 -21.84 -12.10
N TRP A 423 2.40 -22.97 -11.93
CA TRP A 423 2.24 -23.60 -10.62
C TRP A 423 3.56 -24.16 -10.09
N GLU A 424 4.34 -24.82 -10.95
CA GLU A 424 5.65 -25.36 -10.59
C GLU A 424 6.63 -24.22 -10.28
N ASP A 425 6.65 -23.14 -11.08
CA ASP A 425 7.45 -21.95 -10.79
C ASP A 425 7.05 -21.30 -9.46
N TYR A 426 5.74 -21.15 -9.20
CA TYR A 426 5.24 -20.65 -7.92
C TYR A 426 5.71 -21.48 -6.73
N GLN A 427 5.66 -22.82 -6.83
CA GLN A 427 6.15 -23.70 -5.77
C GLN A 427 7.65 -23.52 -5.49
N THR A 428 8.44 -23.17 -6.50
CA THR A 428 9.88 -22.92 -6.33
C THR A 428 10.20 -21.51 -5.81
N ARG A 429 9.39 -20.51 -6.14
CA ARG A 429 9.63 -19.09 -5.81
C ARG A 429 8.36 -18.38 -5.30
N PRO A 430 7.70 -18.84 -4.23
CA PRO A 430 6.42 -18.26 -3.78
C PRO A 430 6.54 -16.80 -3.34
N ALA A 431 7.67 -16.42 -2.74
CA ALA A 431 7.96 -15.04 -2.34
C ALA A 431 7.98 -14.05 -3.53
N HIS A 432 8.33 -14.52 -4.73
CA HIS A 432 8.33 -13.72 -5.96
C HIS A 432 6.91 -13.32 -6.35
N TYR A 433 6.01 -14.29 -6.50
CA TYR A 433 4.60 -14.05 -6.82
C TYR A 433 3.89 -13.24 -5.75
N GLN A 434 4.23 -13.47 -4.49
CA GLN A 434 3.73 -12.66 -3.38
C GLN A 434 4.11 -11.19 -3.52
N THR A 435 5.34 -10.93 -3.99
CA THR A 435 5.82 -9.57 -4.25
C THR A 435 5.11 -8.96 -5.47
N LEU A 436 4.93 -9.73 -6.54
CA LEU A 436 4.15 -9.30 -7.70
C LEU A 436 2.70 -8.95 -7.33
N TRP A 437 2.08 -9.73 -6.43
CA TRP A 437 0.74 -9.46 -5.93
C TRP A 437 0.65 -8.15 -5.15
N SER A 438 1.57 -7.90 -4.23
CA SER A 438 1.67 -6.63 -3.52
C SER A 438 1.87 -5.44 -4.47
N ALA A 439 2.75 -5.60 -5.46
CA ALA A 439 3.04 -4.57 -6.45
C ALA A 439 1.83 -4.25 -7.34
N LEU A 440 1.11 -5.29 -7.83
CA LEU A 440 -0.06 -5.13 -8.67
C LEU A 440 -1.21 -4.40 -7.94
N ARG A 441 -1.37 -4.66 -6.65
CA ARG A 441 -2.38 -3.99 -5.81
C ARG A 441 -2.02 -2.57 -5.41
N GLN A 442 -0.79 -2.12 -5.69
CA GLN A 442 -0.28 -0.83 -5.22
C GLN A 442 -0.50 -0.64 -3.70
N VAL A 443 -0.36 -1.71 -2.92
CA VAL A 443 -0.42 -1.59 -1.45
C VAL A 443 0.83 -0.81 -1.04
N GLU A 444 0.67 0.48 -0.74
CA GLU A 444 1.66 1.23 0.02
C GLU A 444 1.88 0.45 1.30
N SER A 445 3.07 -0.14 1.46
CA SER A 445 3.43 -0.81 2.71
C SER A 445 3.23 0.18 3.83
N ASN A 446 2.34 -0.12 4.78
CA ASN A 446 2.16 0.67 6.00
C ASN A 446 3.56 0.99 6.54
N GLU A 447 3.90 2.28 6.53
CA GLU A 447 5.27 2.78 6.72
C GLU A 447 5.67 2.80 8.19
N SER A 448 5.37 1.70 8.87
CA SER A 448 5.67 1.38 10.25
C SER A 448 7.20 1.31 10.42
N GLY A 449 7.80 2.42 10.85
CA GLY A 449 9.25 2.55 11.06
C GLY A 449 9.86 3.84 10.49
N GLN A 450 9.12 4.61 9.68
CA GLN A 450 9.63 5.84 9.04
C GLN A 450 9.49 7.10 9.91
N SER A 451 8.69 7.07 10.97
CA SER A 451 8.27 8.27 11.73
C SER A 451 9.39 9.03 12.45
N ALA A 452 10.60 8.46 12.53
CA ALA A 452 11.74 9.09 13.19
C ALA A 452 12.73 9.78 12.22
N LEU A 453 12.58 9.60 10.91
CA LEU A 453 13.44 10.26 9.91
C LEU A 453 12.87 11.64 9.52
N PRO A 454 13.72 12.65 9.26
CA PRO A 454 13.27 13.92 8.69
C PRO A 454 12.59 13.72 7.34
N GLU A 455 11.52 14.49 7.05
CA GLU A 455 10.78 14.40 5.78
C GLU A 455 11.68 14.59 4.54
N GLU A 456 12.66 15.50 4.62
CA GLU A 456 13.63 15.73 3.55
C GLU A 456 14.44 14.46 3.22
N THR A 457 14.82 13.70 4.24
CA THR A 457 15.55 12.44 4.08
C THR A 457 14.66 11.39 3.43
N ILE A 458 13.41 11.28 3.86
CA ILE A 458 12.43 10.35 3.26
C ILE A 458 12.22 10.70 1.79
N ALA A 459 12.08 11.99 1.45
CA ALA A 459 11.95 12.45 0.08
C ALA A 459 13.16 12.07 -0.78
N LYS A 460 14.39 12.26 -0.27
CA LYS A 460 15.62 11.83 -0.96
C LYS A 460 15.67 10.32 -1.20
N ILE A 461 15.28 9.53 -0.20
CA ILE A 461 15.23 8.06 -0.31
C ILE A 461 14.22 7.64 -1.37
N ARG A 462 13.01 8.22 -1.36
CA ARG A 462 11.98 7.91 -2.37
C ARG A 462 12.43 8.31 -3.77
N ALA A 463 13.05 9.49 -3.91
CA ALA A 463 13.54 10.01 -5.19
C ALA A 463 14.69 9.18 -5.80
N LEU A 464 15.51 8.52 -4.97
CA LEU A 464 16.61 7.69 -5.45
C LEU A 464 16.07 6.53 -6.30
N ARG A 465 16.57 6.39 -7.53
CA ARG A 465 16.28 5.24 -8.39
C ARG A 465 17.39 4.21 -8.27
N LEU A 466 17.03 2.98 -7.95
CA LEU A 466 17.98 1.88 -7.98
C LEU A 466 18.27 1.51 -9.44
N ASP A 467 19.53 1.59 -9.88
CA ASP A 467 20.00 0.88 -11.06
C ASP A 467 19.94 -0.64 -10.80
N GLN A 468 19.14 -1.33 -11.61
CA GLN A 468 18.88 -2.76 -11.50
C GLN A 468 19.50 -3.56 -12.65
N SER A 469 20.33 -2.92 -13.49
CA SER A 469 20.92 -3.54 -14.69
C SER A 469 21.76 -4.80 -14.40
N LEU A 470 22.31 -4.89 -13.19
CA LEU A 470 23.09 -6.03 -12.71
C LEU A 470 22.31 -7.00 -11.83
N LEU A 471 21.01 -6.76 -11.59
CA LEU A 471 20.14 -7.65 -10.82
C LEU A 471 19.43 -8.66 -11.73
N THR A 472 19.24 -9.88 -11.24
CA THR A 472 18.57 -10.98 -11.94
C THR A 472 17.50 -11.60 -11.04
N GLU A 473 16.32 -11.89 -11.59
CA GLU A 473 15.23 -12.59 -10.87
C GLU A 473 14.86 -11.98 -9.50
N LEU A 474 15.09 -10.67 -9.30
CA LEU A 474 14.88 -10.00 -8.03
C LEU A 474 13.90 -8.84 -8.17
N TYR A 475 12.65 -9.06 -7.76
CA TYR A 475 11.69 -7.99 -7.54
C TYR A 475 11.72 -7.58 -6.06
N LEU A 476 12.15 -6.36 -5.76
CA LEU A 476 12.19 -5.85 -4.39
C LEU A 476 10.80 -5.39 -3.95
N ARG A 477 10.41 -5.74 -2.73
CA ARG A 477 9.24 -5.15 -2.08
C ARG A 477 9.46 -3.67 -1.76
N GLY A 478 8.39 -2.92 -1.56
CA GLY A 478 8.45 -1.50 -1.22
C GLY A 478 9.41 -1.22 -0.05
N TYR A 479 9.26 -1.97 1.05
CA TYR A 479 10.16 -1.83 2.19
C TYR A 479 11.61 -2.26 1.87
N GLN A 480 11.83 -3.33 1.08
CA GLN A 480 13.19 -3.77 0.74
C GLN A 480 13.91 -2.74 -0.15
N SER A 481 13.19 -2.23 -1.14
CA SER A 481 13.64 -1.12 -1.99
C SER A 481 13.98 0.11 -1.14
N PHE A 482 13.11 0.48 -0.20
CA PHE A 482 13.38 1.57 0.74
C PHE A 482 14.64 1.33 1.55
N GLY A 483 14.87 0.12 2.09
CA GLY A 483 16.05 -0.17 2.90
C GLY A 483 17.37 -0.16 2.10
N ALA A 484 17.35 -0.64 0.86
CA ALA A 484 18.48 -0.51 -0.05
C ALA A 484 18.77 0.98 -0.38
N LYS A 485 17.74 1.75 -0.70
CA LYS A 485 17.86 3.19 -0.96
C LYS A 485 18.30 3.97 0.28
N PHE A 486 17.83 3.59 1.47
CA PHE A 486 18.25 4.16 2.75
C PHE A 486 19.76 4.00 2.95
N ALA A 487 20.30 2.79 2.71
CA ALA A 487 21.74 2.55 2.79
C ALA A 487 22.55 3.40 1.80
N LEU A 488 22.03 3.63 0.60
CA LEU A 488 22.68 4.45 -0.42
C LEU A 488 22.62 5.96 -0.09
N VAL A 489 21.48 6.46 0.41
CA VAL A 489 21.33 7.89 0.75
C VAL A 489 22.13 8.26 2.01
N GLN A 490 22.09 7.40 3.03
CA GLN A 490 22.77 7.65 4.31
C GLN A 490 24.23 7.16 4.34
N LYS A 491 24.66 6.41 3.32
CA LYS A 491 25.99 5.83 3.11
C LYS A 491 26.43 4.78 4.14
N LYS A 492 26.48 5.14 5.43
CA LYS A 492 26.92 4.26 6.52
C LYS A 492 25.79 4.02 7.51
N VAL A 493 25.21 2.82 7.50
CA VAL A 493 23.98 2.50 8.23
C VAL A 493 24.02 1.11 8.89
N ILE A 494 23.13 0.92 9.87
CA ILE A 494 22.77 -0.36 10.46
C ILE A 494 21.37 -0.74 9.98
N LEU A 495 21.26 -1.89 9.33
CA LEU A 495 19.99 -2.52 8.97
C LEU A 495 19.64 -3.58 10.02
N GLY A 496 18.76 -3.18 10.94
CA GLY A 496 18.28 -3.98 12.05
C GLY A 496 16.92 -4.64 11.82
N ASP A 497 16.49 -4.76 10.55
CA ASP A 497 15.27 -5.49 10.18
C ASP A 497 15.21 -6.87 10.85
N GLU A 498 14.00 -7.27 11.25
CA GLU A 498 13.75 -8.61 11.77
C GLU A 498 14.23 -9.70 10.80
N MET A 499 14.58 -10.85 11.36
CA MET A 499 15.00 -12.00 10.56
C MET A 499 13.93 -12.38 9.54
N GLY A 500 14.34 -12.86 8.36
CA GLY A 500 13.40 -13.25 7.30
C GLY A 500 12.89 -12.11 6.41
N LEU A 501 13.12 -10.83 6.74
CA LEU A 501 12.72 -9.69 5.90
C LEU A 501 13.58 -9.46 4.65
N GLY A 502 14.65 -10.23 4.46
CA GLY A 502 15.51 -10.15 3.28
C GLY A 502 16.58 -9.06 3.34
N LYS A 503 17.31 -8.94 4.46
CA LYS A 503 18.46 -8.01 4.58
C LYS A 503 19.52 -8.25 3.50
N THR A 504 19.80 -9.51 3.18
CA THR A 504 20.77 -9.89 2.14
C THR A 504 20.38 -9.34 0.77
N VAL A 505 19.11 -9.47 0.34
CA VAL A 505 18.67 -8.95 -0.97
C VAL A 505 18.70 -7.41 -1.01
N GLN A 506 18.46 -6.74 0.10
CA GLN A 506 18.61 -5.28 0.21
C GLN A 506 20.08 -4.87 0.03
N ALA A 507 21.00 -5.61 0.66
CA ALA A 507 22.44 -5.38 0.53
C ALA A 507 22.95 -5.65 -0.91
N ILE A 508 22.47 -6.72 -1.55
CA ILE A 508 22.79 -7.04 -2.95
C ILE A 508 22.28 -5.93 -3.88
N ALA A 509 21.06 -5.44 -3.67
CA ALA A 509 20.51 -4.34 -4.46
C ALA A 509 21.32 -3.05 -4.33
N ALA A 510 21.74 -2.69 -3.11
CA ALA A 510 22.62 -1.54 -2.89
C ALA A 510 24.00 -1.73 -3.54
N ALA A 511 24.59 -2.93 -3.45
CA ALA A 511 25.86 -3.24 -4.10
C ALA A 511 25.74 -3.19 -5.63
N ALA A 512 24.69 -3.75 -6.22
CA ALA A 512 24.44 -3.73 -7.65
C ALA A 512 24.30 -2.30 -8.19
N HIS A 513 23.60 -1.43 -7.46
CA HIS A 513 23.50 -0.01 -7.78
C HIS A 513 24.87 0.67 -7.86
N ILE A 514 25.73 0.43 -6.85
CA ILE A 514 27.08 1.00 -6.81
C ILE A 514 27.93 0.48 -7.98
N VAL A 515 27.92 -0.84 -8.23
CA VAL A 515 28.72 -1.43 -9.31
C VAL A 515 28.24 -0.97 -10.69
N ALA A 516 26.93 -0.79 -10.89
CA ALA A 516 26.38 -0.32 -12.16
C ALA A 516 26.81 1.12 -12.51
N GLN A 517 27.14 1.93 -11.50
CA GLN A 517 27.61 3.31 -11.67
C GLN A 517 29.14 3.44 -11.63
N ALA A 518 29.87 2.34 -11.44
CA ALA A 518 31.31 2.37 -11.31
C ALA A 518 31.99 2.58 -12.67
N ASP A 519 32.82 3.62 -12.77
CA ASP A 519 33.67 3.87 -13.94
C ASP A 519 34.94 3.01 -13.94
N THR A 520 35.40 2.60 -12.74
CA THR A 520 36.61 1.80 -12.57
C THR A 520 36.39 0.54 -11.75
N ALA A 521 37.32 -0.41 -11.86
CA ALA A 521 37.33 -1.62 -11.02
C ALA A 521 37.50 -1.29 -9.52
N GLU A 522 38.08 -0.14 -9.18
CA GLU A 522 38.22 0.32 -7.80
C GLU A 522 36.88 0.79 -7.23
N ASP A 523 36.10 1.54 -8.02
CA ASP A 523 34.76 2.02 -7.64
C ASP A 523 33.77 0.85 -7.52
N ALA A 524 34.03 -0.27 -8.20
CA ALA A 524 33.24 -1.50 -8.14
C ALA A 524 33.65 -2.48 -7.02
N ARG A 525 34.45 -2.07 -6.01
CA ARG A 525 34.92 -2.96 -4.94
C ARG A 525 33.90 -3.11 -3.81
N ILE A 526 33.21 -4.24 -3.78
CA ILE A 526 32.25 -4.61 -2.74
C ILE A 526 32.90 -5.61 -1.78
N LEU A 527 32.96 -5.31 -0.49
CA LEU A 527 33.44 -6.22 0.55
C LEU A 527 32.27 -6.76 1.37
N VAL A 528 32.23 -8.07 1.57
CA VAL A 528 31.22 -8.77 2.38
C VAL A 528 31.94 -9.56 3.47
N VAL A 529 31.74 -9.16 4.73
CA VAL A 529 32.32 -9.82 5.91
C VAL A 529 31.23 -10.62 6.61
N VAL A 530 31.43 -11.93 6.72
CA VAL A 530 30.40 -12.86 7.20
C VAL A 530 30.96 -13.91 8.17
N PRO A 531 30.13 -14.55 9.01
CA PRO A 531 30.51 -15.81 9.65
C PRO A 531 30.85 -16.89 8.60
N ALA A 532 31.76 -17.81 8.94
CA ALA A 532 32.21 -18.86 8.00
C ALA A 532 31.05 -19.71 7.45
N SER A 533 30.01 -19.91 8.25
CA SER A 533 28.78 -20.62 7.86
C SER A 533 28.00 -19.94 6.74
N LEU A 534 28.08 -18.61 6.59
CA LEU A 534 27.26 -17.84 5.64
C LEU A 534 27.93 -17.65 4.27
N ILE A 535 29.21 -18.01 4.10
CA ILE A 535 29.95 -17.81 2.84
C ILE A 535 29.21 -18.40 1.64
N VAL A 536 28.76 -19.65 1.77
CA VAL A 536 28.07 -20.37 0.67
C VAL A 536 26.73 -19.72 0.36
N ASN A 537 25.99 -19.30 1.39
CA ASN A 537 24.72 -18.62 1.21
C ASN A 537 24.89 -17.31 0.44
N TRP A 538 25.82 -16.45 0.87
CA TRP A 538 26.11 -15.18 0.19
C TRP A 538 26.57 -15.37 -1.25
N ARG A 539 27.46 -16.34 -1.50
CA ARG A 539 27.88 -16.68 -2.87
C ARG A 539 26.70 -17.08 -3.75
N ARG A 540 25.80 -17.90 -3.22
CA ARG A 540 24.60 -18.37 -3.94
C ARG A 540 23.62 -17.22 -4.19
N GLU A 541 23.36 -16.39 -3.18
CA GLU A 541 22.44 -15.26 -3.31
C GLU A 541 22.95 -14.24 -4.33
N PHE A 542 24.24 -13.87 -4.30
CA PHE A 542 24.81 -13.02 -5.35
C PHE A 542 24.74 -13.69 -6.73
N GLY A 543 25.02 -14.98 -6.84
CA GLY A 543 24.94 -15.70 -8.12
C GLY A 543 23.53 -15.89 -8.65
N LYS A 544 22.52 -15.89 -7.77
CA LYS A 544 21.10 -15.96 -8.15
C LYS A 544 20.56 -14.57 -8.52
N PHE A 545 20.87 -13.58 -7.71
CA PHE A 545 20.22 -12.27 -7.77
C PHE A 545 21.03 -11.19 -8.47
N SER A 546 22.24 -11.50 -8.91
CA SER A 546 23.07 -10.54 -9.65
C SER A 546 24.02 -11.19 -10.65
N THR A 547 24.49 -10.40 -11.61
CA THR A 547 25.55 -10.79 -12.54
C THR A 547 26.95 -10.37 -12.07
N ILE A 548 27.08 -9.83 -10.86
CA ILE A 548 28.34 -9.30 -10.32
C ILE A 548 29.32 -10.46 -10.04
N PRO A 549 30.58 -10.39 -10.49
CA PRO A 549 31.58 -11.41 -10.18
C PRO A 549 31.83 -11.53 -8.66
N VAL A 550 31.79 -12.77 -8.15
CA VAL A 550 32.01 -13.08 -6.72
C VAL A 550 33.32 -13.82 -6.53
N HIS A 551 34.15 -13.31 -5.62
CA HIS A 551 35.42 -13.89 -5.18
C HIS A 551 35.32 -14.29 -3.71
N VAL A 552 35.62 -15.55 -3.40
CA VAL A 552 35.57 -16.06 -2.01
C VAL A 552 37.00 -16.20 -1.49
N ALA A 553 37.39 -15.32 -0.57
CA ALA A 553 38.72 -15.34 0.04
C ALA A 553 38.71 -16.17 1.33
N HIS A 554 38.57 -17.49 1.17
CA HIS A 554 38.59 -18.47 2.25
C HIS A 554 39.36 -19.74 1.83
N GLY A 555 39.97 -20.43 2.80
CA GLY A 555 40.79 -21.61 2.54
C GLY A 555 42.11 -21.30 1.80
N GLU A 556 42.59 -22.26 1.01
CA GLU A 556 43.89 -22.19 0.30
C GLU A 556 43.92 -21.12 -0.79
N LEU A 557 42.76 -20.78 -1.37
CA LEU A 557 42.66 -19.84 -2.50
C LEU A 557 42.50 -18.38 -2.07
N LYS A 558 42.60 -18.07 -0.78
CA LYS A 558 42.28 -16.74 -0.22
C LYS A 558 43.09 -15.59 -0.83
N GLU A 559 44.39 -15.79 -1.07
CA GLU A 559 45.27 -14.75 -1.62
C GLU A 559 45.00 -14.51 -3.12
N SER A 560 44.75 -15.57 -3.88
CA SER A 560 44.40 -15.48 -5.31
C SER A 560 43.05 -14.77 -5.53
N ALA A 561 42.06 -15.09 -4.69
CA ALA A 561 40.75 -14.41 -4.71
C ALA A 561 40.89 -12.91 -4.41
N LEU A 562 41.65 -12.55 -3.38
CA LEU A 562 41.92 -11.14 -3.04
C LEU A 562 42.63 -10.39 -4.17
N SER A 563 43.67 -10.99 -4.76
CA SER A 563 44.41 -10.39 -5.87
C SER A 563 43.53 -10.16 -7.10
N THR A 564 42.66 -11.12 -7.42
CA THR A 564 41.73 -11.01 -8.56
C THR A 564 40.70 -9.92 -8.33
N TRP A 565 40.09 -9.88 -7.14
CA TRP A 565 39.14 -8.84 -6.76
C TRP A 565 39.77 -7.44 -6.77
N THR A 566 41.00 -7.31 -6.26
CA THR A 566 41.71 -6.01 -6.25
C THR A 566 41.90 -5.46 -7.68
N ALA A 567 42.17 -6.34 -8.65
CA ALA A 567 42.41 -5.97 -10.03
C ALA A 567 41.12 -5.74 -10.85
N LYS A 568 40.05 -6.50 -10.58
CA LYS A 568 38.85 -6.55 -11.42
C LYS A 568 37.58 -5.98 -10.77
N GLY A 569 37.59 -5.71 -9.47
CA GLY A 569 36.40 -5.35 -8.72
C GLY A 569 35.42 -6.52 -8.53
N GLY A 570 34.17 -6.18 -8.22
CA GLY A 570 33.11 -7.13 -7.89
C GLY A 570 33.00 -7.36 -6.38
N VAL A 571 32.53 -8.54 -5.99
CA VAL A 571 32.30 -8.89 -4.58
C VAL A 571 33.42 -9.74 -4.03
N LEU A 572 34.00 -9.34 -2.89
CA LEU A 572 34.88 -10.18 -2.09
C LEU A 572 34.17 -10.64 -0.82
N ILE A 573 33.99 -11.95 -0.66
CA ILE A 573 33.44 -12.55 0.55
C ILE A 573 34.60 -13.03 1.43
N VAL A 574 34.66 -12.54 2.67
CA VAL A 574 35.64 -12.94 3.68
C VAL A 574 34.96 -13.30 4.99
N THR A 575 35.66 -14.07 5.83
CA THR A 575 35.28 -14.23 7.24
C THR A 575 35.76 -13.06 8.09
N TYR A 576 35.23 -12.92 9.30
CA TYR A 576 35.79 -12.00 10.32
C TYR A 576 37.30 -12.22 10.57
N GLU A 577 37.75 -13.48 10.51
CA GLU A 577 39.18 -13.81 10.61
C GLU A 577 39.96 -13.46 9.32
N GLY A 578 39.33 -13.61 8.16
CA GLY A 578 39.87 -13.13 6.88
C GLY A 578 40.06 -11.62 6.86
N ALA A 579 39.07 -10.85 7.36
CA ALA A 579 39.15 -9.39 7.47
C ALA A 579 40.31 -8.93 8.36
N ARG A 580 40.68 -9.73 9.37
CA ARG A 580 41.82 -9.48 10.25
C ARG A 580 43.17 -9.84 9.61
N SER A 581 43.23 -10.96 8.90
CA SER A 581 44.48 -11.57 8.44
C SER A 581 44.91 -11.16 7.03
N LEU A 582 43.97 -10.71 6.18
CA LEU A 582 44.24 -10.35 4.80
C LEU A 582 44.46 -8.83 4.64
N PRO A 583 45.42 -8.41 3.79
CA PRO A 583 45.64 -6.99 3.49
C PRO A 583 44.61 -6.47 2.50
N ILE A 584 43.35 -6.34 2.94
CA ILE A 584 42.23 -5.94 2.06
C ILE A 584 42.35 -4.42 1.75
N PRO A 585 42.43 -4.01 0.46
CA PRO A 585 42.39 -2.59 0.08
C PRO A 585 41.02 -1.97 0.38
N ALA A 586 40.94 -0.64 0.36
CA ALA A 586 39.70 0.07 0.68
C ALA A 586 38.56 -0.36 -0.26
N PRO A 587 37.44 -0.88 0.26
CA PRO A 587 36.25 -1.16 -0.55
C PRO A 587 35.39 0.09 -0.68
N THR A 588 34.63 0.20 -1.77
CA THR A 588 33.61 1.25 -1.94
C THR A 588 32.49 1.07 -0.91
N ILE A 589 32.02 -0.18 -0.74
CA ILE A 589 31.05 -0.56 0.30
C ILE A 589 31.56 -1.74 1.13
N ALA A 590 31.45 -1.62 2.45
CA ALA A 590 31.68 -2.70 3.40
C ALA A 590 30.35 -3.21 3.98
N ILE A 591 29.94 -4.42 3.59
CA ILE A 591 28.74 -5.10 4.06
C ILE A 591 29.15 -6.07 5.16
N ILE A 592 28.67 -5.84 6.38
CA ILE A 592 29.05 -6.61 7.57
C ILE A 592 27.82 -7.37 8.06
N ASP A 593 27.77 -8.66 7.80
CA ASP A 593 26.67 -9.51 8.25
C ASP A 593 26.91 -10.05 9.66
N GLU A 594 25.84 -10.22 10.42
CA GLU A 594 25.91 -10.55 11.84
C GLU A 594 26.82 -9.62 12.64
N ALA A 595 26.60 -8.31 12.53
CA ALA A 595 27.44 -7.27 13.15
C ALA A 595 27.60 -7.39 14.68
N HIS A 596 26.84 -8.26 15.36
CA HIS A 596 27.04 -8.60 16.76
C HIS A 596 28.44 -9.19 17.03
N PHE A 597 29.13 -9.77 16.03
CA PHE A 597 30.52 -10.24 16.19
C PHE A 597 31.52 -9.12 16.51
N ILE A 598 31.22 -7.86 16.16
CA ILE A 598 32.12 -6.70 16.36
C ILE A 598 31.70 -5.79 17.53
N LYS A 599 30.82 -6.29 18.41
CA LYS A 599 30.31 -5.56 19.58
C LYS A 599 31.36 -5.15 20.61
N ASN A 600 32.45 -5.91 20.72
CA ASN A 600 33.55 -5.61 21.64
C ASN A 600 34.67 -4.84 20.91
N PRO A 601 34.93 -3.56 21.22
CA PRO A 601 35.93 -2.74 20.52
C PRO A 601 37.38 -3.19 20.80
N ALA A 602 37.63 -3.91 21.90
CA ALA A 602 38.96 -4.42 22.23
C ALA A 602 39.35 -5.65 21.40
N ALA A 603 38.38 -6.36 20.80
CA ALA A 603 38.66 -7.55 20.02
C ALA A 603 39.36 -7.19 18.70
N GLN A 604 40.42 -7.94 18.35
CA GLN A 604 41.19 -7.70 17.12
C GLN A 604 40.32 -7.72 15.85
N ARG A 605 39.33 -8.61 15.80
CA ARG A 605 38.36 -8.68 14.69
C ARG A 605 37.56 -7.37 14.54
N SER A 606 37.15 -6.76 15.65
CA SER A 606 36.39 -5.50 15.64
C SER A 606 37.25 -4.34 15.17
N GLN A 607 38.52 -4.31 15.59
CA GLN A 607 39.48 -3.29 15.14
C GLN A 607 39.74 -3.39 13.64
N ALA A 608 39.92 -4.61 13.11
CA ALA A 608 40.13 -4.83 11.69
C ALA A 608 38.92 -4.42 10.85
N VAL A 609 37.72 -4.85 11.25
CA VAL A 609 36.47 -4.49 10.54
C VAL A 609 36.19 -2.99 10.64
N LYS A 610 36.42 -2.36 11.81
CA LYS A 610 36.32 -0.91 11.98
C LYS A 610 37.21 -0.16 10.99
N ALA A 611 38.48 -0.57 10.84
CA ALA A 611 39.40 0.07 9.91
C ALA A 611 38.95 -0.05 8.44
N LEU A 612 38.23 -1.12 8.09
CA LEU A 612 37.64 -1.29 6.75
C LEU A 612 36.42 -0.38 6.55
N ILE A 613 35.55 -0.27 7.57
CA ILE A 613 34.39 0.64 7.58
C ILE A 613 34.84 2.11 7.49
N GLU A 614 35.92 2.49 8.17
CA GLU A 614 36.44 3.86 8.12
C GLU A 614 36.95 4.24 6.73
N LYS A 615 37.57 3.28 6.03
CA LYS A 615 38.12 3.46 4.68
C LYS A 615 37.08 3.40 3.57
N SER A 616 35.89 2.85 3.84
CA SER A 616 34.84 2.73 2.84
C SER A 616 33.98 3.99 2.75
N GLU A 617 33.47 4.28 1.56
CA GLU A 617 32.48 5.34 1.39
C GLU A 617 31.15 4.92 2.00
N TYR A 618 30.73 3.69 1.71
CA TYR A 618 29.49 3.08 2.18
C TYR A 618 29.78 1.97 3.20
N ALA A 619 28.90 1.80 4.17
CA ALA A 619 28.96 0.69 5.12
C ALA A 619 27.56 0.24 5.51
N LEU A 620 27.32 -1.06 5.49
CA LEU A 620 26.03 -1.67 5.83
C LEU A 620 26.24 -2.74 6.88
N LEU A 621 25.92 -2.43 8.13
CA LEU A 621 25.96 -3.38 9.23
C LEU A 621 24.59 -4.05 9.35
N MET A 622 24.53 -5.37 9.20
CA MET A 622 23.28 -6.13 9.29
C MET A 622 23.27 -6.97 10.56
N THR A 623 22.13 -6.97 11.24
CA THR A 623 21.94 -7.76 12.47
C THR A 623 20.45 -8.01 12.69
N GLY A 624 20.09 -9.26 13.01
CA GLY A 624 18.70 -9.64 13.29
C GLY A 624 18.23 -9.26 14.70
N THR A 625 19.15 -8.99 15.62
CA THR A 625 18.89 -8.89 17.06
C THR A 625 19.67 -7.76 17.78
N PRO A 626 19.86 -6.56 17.16
CA PRO A 626 20.82 -5.55 17.67
C PRO A 626 20.55 -5.05 19.09
N LEU A 627 19.31 -5.15 19.58
CA LEU A 627 18.89 -4.59 20.86
C LEU A 627 18.79 -5.65 21.98
N GLU A 628 18.98 -6.93 21.67
CA GLU A 628 18.63 -8.02 22.60
C GLU A 628 19.63 -8.23 23.73
N ASN A 629 20.84 -7.67 23.66
CA ASN A 629 21.88 -7.99 24.65
C ASN A 629 22.41 -6.81 25.47
N ARG A 630 22.54 -5.59 24.93
CA ARG A 630 23.02 -4.39 25.67
C ARG A 630 22.91 -3.11 24.82
N LEU A 631 22.38 -2.01 25.40
CA LEU A 631 22.40 -0.68 24.75
C LEU A 631 23.83 -0.21 24.43
N SER A 632 24.80 -0.54 25.29
CA SER A 632 26.22 -0.21 25.11
C SER A 632 26.82 -0.88 23.87
N GLU A 633 26.45 -2.13 23.57
CA GLU A 633 26.87 -2.84 22.36
C GLU A 633 26.31 -2.16 21.11
N PHE A 634 25.05 -1.74 21.15
CA PHE A 634 24.44 -1.01 20.05
C PHE A 634 25.10 0.35 19.81
N ARG A 635 25.38 1.12 20.88
CA ARG A 635 26.13 2.39 20.80
C ARG A 635 27.49 2.19 20.15
N GLN A 636 28.16 1.08 20.43
CA GLN A 636 29.42 0.74 19.80
C GLN A 636 29.30 0.54 18.28
N LEU A 637 28.23 -0.12 17.81
CA LEU A 637 27.98 -0.29 16.38
C LEU A 637 27.72 1.07 15.69
N VAL A 638 26.91 1.94 16.29
CA VAL A 638 26.65 3.29 15.76
C VAL A 638 27.94 4.11 15.69
N THR A 639 28.84 3.95 16.67
CA THR A 639 30.15 4.62 16.69
C THR A 639 31.02 4.22 15.49
N TYR A 640 30.88 3.00 14.95
CA TYR A 640 31.64 2.58 13.77
C TYR A 640 31.16 3.25 12.47
N ILE A 641 29.89 3.64 12.39
CA ILE A 641 29.29 4.15 11.15
C ILE A 641 29.09 5.67 11.15
N GLN A 642 28.55 6.24 12.23
CA GLN A 642 28.21 7.65 12.36
C GLN A 642 28.43 8.12 13.82
N PRO A 643 29.69 8.27 14.26
CA PRO A 643 30.03 8.61 15.65
C PRO A 643 29.43 9.96 16.11
N ASP A 644 29.27 10.91 15.19
CA ASP A 644 28.72 12.24 15.48
C ASP A 644 27.30 12.19 16.05
N LEU A 645 26.51 11.15 15.72
CA LEU A 645 25.14 11.00 16.23
C LEU A 645 25.08 10.78 17.73
N LEU A 646 26.16 10.27 18.34
CA LEU A 646 26.26 9.95 19.77
C LEU A 646 27.06 10.97 20.58
N THR A 647 27.65 11.97 19.93
CA THR A 647 28.51 12.96 20.58
C THR A 647 27.69 13.81 21.58
N HIS A 648 28.16 13.88 22.84
CA HIS A 648 27.50 14.58 23.97
C HIS A 648 26.10 14.05 24.37
N LYS A 649 25.78 12.79 24.06
CA LYS A 649 24.44 12.20 24.24
C LYS A 649 24.43 10.98 25.17
N ASP A 650 25.23 11.01 26.23
CA ASP A 650 25.39 9.86 27.12
C ASP A 650 24.10 9.48 27.87
N ASN A 651 23.29 10.48 28.25
CA ASN A 651 22.09 10.30 29.08
C ASN A 651 20.75 10.55 28.36
N LEU A 652 20.63 10.18 27.09
CA LEU A 652 19.35 10.33 26.37
C LEU A 652 18.30 9.33 26.85
N ARG A 653 17.05 9.79 26.99
CA ARG A 653 15.90 8.88 27.16
C ARG A 653 15.74 7.99 25.92
N PRO A 654 15.19 6.77 26.02
CA PRO A 654 15.08 5.83 24.89
C PRO A 654 14.47 6.44 23.62
N GLN A 655 13.41 7.24 23.72
CA GLN A 655 12.80 7.89 22.55
C GLN A 655 13.72 8.94 21.90
N GLN A 656 14.45 9.71 22.72
CA GLN A 656 15.40 10.70 22.22
C GLN A 656 16.62 10.01 21.61
N PHE A 657 17.03 8.87 22.16
CA PHE A 657 18.07 8.01 21.59
C PHE A 657 17.63 7.46 20.23
N LYS A 658 16.43 6.89 20.14
CA LYS A 658 15.84 6.36 18.90
C LYS A 658 15.78 7.42 17.79
N ASN A 659 15.33 8.64 18.12
CA ASN A 659 15.30 9.75 17.16
C ASN A 659 16.72 10.20 16.77
N ALA A 660 17.67 10.19 17.71
CA ALA A 660 19.06 10.59 17.44
C ALA A 660 19.78 9.60 16.50
N ILE A 661 19.49 8.30 16.60
CA ILE A 661 20.13 7.27 15.77
C ILE A 661 19.38 6.99 14.46
N ALA A 662 18.18 7.52 14.27
CA ALA A 662 17.33 7.24 13.10
C ALA A 662 18.05 7.42 11.74
N PRO A 663 18.91 8.44 11.53
CA PRO A 663 19.68 8.55 10.28
C PRO A 663 20.63 7.38 10.01
N ALA A 664 21.09 6.69 11.06
CA ALA A 664 22.02 5.59 11.00
C ALA A 664 21.36 4.21 11.15
N TYR A 665 20.08 4.14 11.53
CA TYR A 665 19.45 2.88 11.94
C TYR A 665 18.04 2.71 11.37
N LEU A 666 17.85 1.61 10.64
CA LEU A 666 16.54 1.18 10.13
C LEU A 666 16.18 -0.18 10.72
N ARG A 667 15.05 -0.28 11.43
CA ARG A 667 14.47 -1.52 11.94
C ARG A 667 12.98 -1.58 11.65
N ARG A 668 12.54 -2.73 11.15
CA ARG A 668 11.14 -3.08 10.89
C ARG A 668 10.88 -4.49 11.41
N ASN A 669 9.69 -4.72 11.95
CA ASN A 669 9.25 -6.04 12.38
C ASN A 669 8.48 -6.74 11.26
N GLN A 670 8.41 -8.07 11.30
CA GLN A 670 7.65 -8.87 10.32
C GLN A 670 6.17 -8.47 10.30
N THR A 671 5.54 -8.33 11.46
CA THR A 671 4.13 -7.93 11.59
C THR A 671 3.83 -6.54 11.03
N ASP A 672 4.85 -5.69 10.94
CA ASP A 672 4.71 -4.30 10.55
C ASP A 672 4.81 -4.13 9.02
N VAL A 673 5.37 -5.11 8.31
CA VAL A 673 5.69 -5.01 6.87
C VAL A 673 5.27 -6.23 6.03
N LEU A 674 4.89 -7.33 6.67
CA LEU A 674 4.40 -8.55 6.04
C LEU A 674 3.02 -8.89 6.61
N ASP A 675 1.98 -8.59 5.85
CA ASP A 675 0.60 -8.99 6.19
C ASP A 675 0.31 -10.45 5.79
N GLU A 676 1.21 -11.06 5.01
CA GLU A 676 0.98 -12.35 4.37
C GLU A 676 1.65 -13.54 5.04
N LEU A 677 2.46 -13.37 6.07
CA LEU A 677 3.08 -14.53 6.69
C LEU A 677 1.99 -15.47 7.22
N PRO A 678 2.07 -16.78 6.96
CA PRO A 678 1.13 -17.73 7.53
C PRO A 678 1.11 -17.65 9.05
N THR A 679 0.02 -18.12 9.65
CA THR A 679 -0.09 -18.17 11.11
C THR A 679 1.05 -19.02 11.69
N LYS A 680 1.66 -18.48 12.76
CA LYS A 680 2.59 -19.20 13.61
C LYS A 680 1.84 -19.63 14.86
N ILE A 681 1.81 -20.92 15.14
CA ILE A 681 1.17 -21.49 16.33
C ILE A 681 2.28 -22.02 17.22
N GLU A 682 2.47 -21.45 18.40
CA GLU A 682 3.43 -21.93 19.38
C GLU A 682 2.70 -22.70 20.48
N THR A 683 3.10 -23.96 20.68
CA THR A 683 2.54 -24.86 21.69
C THR A 683 3.65 -25.34 22.61
N ASP A 684 3.45 -25.14 23.91
CA ASP A 684 4.31 -25.70 24.96
C ASP A 684 3.76 -27.09 25.34
N GLU A 685 4.53 -28.13 25.04
CA GLU A 685 4.21 -29.53 25.30
C GLU A 685 4.86 -29.95 26.63
N TRP A 686 4.08 -29.88 27.71
CA TRP A 686 4.48 -30.31 29.05
C TRP A 686 4.39 -31.83 29.17
N ILE A 687 5.49 -32.45 29.60
CA ILE A 687 5.67 -33.89 29.57
C ILE A 687 6.10 -34.38 30.94
N ASP A 688 5.30 -35.28 31.51
CA ASP A 688 5.64 -35.98 32.74
C ASP A 688 6.85 -36.89 32.52
N LEU A 689 7.87 -36.76 33.36
CA LEU A 689 9.06 -37.60 33.26
C LEU A 689 8.74 -39.05 33.62
N THR A 690 9.32 -40.00 32.88
CA THR A 690 9.32 -41.39 33.33
C THR A 690 10.13 -41.53 34.63
N GLU A 691 9.94 -42.62 35.38
CA GLU A 691 10.74 -42.89 36.58
C GLU A 691 12.25 -42.87 36.29
N GLN A 692 12.65 -43.34 35.10
CA GLN A 692 14.04 -43.38 34.67
C GLN A 692 14.57 -41.98 34.31
N ASP A 693 13.77 -41.16 33.62
CA ASP A 693 14.12 -39.77 33.31
C ASP A 693 14.27 -38.95 34.59
N LEU A 694 13.38 -39.15 35.56
CA LEU A 694 13.43 -38.49 36.85
C LEU A 694 14.66 -38.90 37.65
N ALA A 695 15.06 -40.18 37.60
CA ALA A 695 16.27 -40.66 38.24
C ALA A 695 17.53 -40.02 37.64
N GLU A 696 17.62 -39.94 36.30
CA GLU A 696 18.72 -39.29 35.60
C GLU A 696 18.78 -37.80 35.92
N TYR A 697 17.62 -37.13 35.95
CA TYR A 697 17.52 -35.72 36.30
C TYR A 697 17.98 -35.45 37.73
N LYS A 698 17.51 -36.24 38.71
CA LYS A 698 17.95 -36.14 40.11
C LYS A 698 19.45 -36.35 40.24
N HIS A 699 20.01 -37.31 39.51
CA HIS A 699 21.45 -37.56 39.49
C HIS A 699 22.22 -36.34 38.96
N ALA A 700 21.80 -35.79 37.81
CA ALA A 700 22.44 -34.61 37.22
C ALA A 700 22.40 -33.37 38.14
N VAL A 701 21.27 -33.13 38.82
CA VAL A 701 21.14 -32.03 39.79
C VAL A 701 21.99 -32.29 41.05
N ALA A 702 22.07 -33.54 41.52
CA ALA A 702 22.91 -33.91 42.66
C ALA A 702 24.40 -33.74 42.37
N GLU A 703 24.84 -33.93 41.13
CA GLU A 703 26.21 -33.66 40.68
C GLU A 703 26.48 -32.19 40.36
N GLY A 704 25.44 -31.34 40.33
CA GLY A 704 25.55 -29.94 39.91
C GLY A 704 25.85 -29.78 38.41
N ASN A 705 25.49 -30.77 37.58
CA ASN A 705 25.79 -30.78 36.16
C ASN A 705 24.64 -30.13 35.36
N TRP A 706 24.81 -28.84 35.05
CA TRP A 706 23.85 -28.03 34.30
C TRP A 706 23.46 -28.64 32.95
N MET A 707 24.45 -29.07 32.18
CA MET A 707 24.22 -29.58 30.82
C MET A 707 23.51 -30.93 30.85
N SER A 708 23.88 -31.81 31.78
CA SER A 708 23.17 -33.10 31.96
C SER A 708 21.74 -32.89 32.45
N ALA A 709 21.49 -31.93 33.36
CA ALA A 709 20.14 -31.62 33.82
C ALA A 709 19.23 -31.15 32.66
N ARG A 710 19.76 -30.37 31.70
CA ARG A 710 19.01 -29.88 30.52
C ARG A 710 18.58 -30.99 29.56
N ARG A 711 19.36 -32.07 29.45
CA ARG A 711 19.06 -33.18 28.56
C ARG A 711 18.52 -34.42 29.25
N ALA A 712 18.35 -34.41 30.57
CA ALA A 712 18.04 -35.62 31.35
C ALA A 712 16.81 -36.39 30.82
N ALA A 713 15.76 -35.66 30.43
CA ALA A 713 14.52 -36.23 29.84
C ALA A 713 14.67 -36.73 28.39
N MET A 714 15.88 -36.71 27.82
CA MET A 714 16.20 -37.11 26.44
C MET A 714 17.24 -38.25 26.37
N VAL A 715 17.77 -38.72 27.50
CA VAL A 715 18.93 -39.65 27.53
C VAL A 715 18.55 -41.09 27.88
N ALA A 716 17.49 -41.31 28.67
CA ALA A 716 17.12 -42.67 29.09
C ALA A 716 16.76 -43.55 27.89
N GLN A 717 17.40 -44.73 27.78
CA GLN A 717 17.28 -45.60 26.62
C GLN A 717 16.07 -46.54 26.69
N ARG A 718 15.76 -47.10 27.87
CA ARG A 718 14.62 -48.02 28.08
C ARG A 718 14.04 -47.88 29.51
N PRO A 719 12.70 -47.74 29.67
CA PRO A 719 11.72 -47.46 28.60
C PRO A 719 12.09 -46.17 27.84
N LEU A 720 11.48 -45.96 26.67
CA LEU A 720 11.76 -44.76 25.88
C LEU A 720 11.54 -43.53 26.78
N CYS A 721 12.42 -42.53 26.70
CA CYS A 721 12.25 -41.34 27.53
C CYS A 721 11.03 -40.55 27.05
N ALA A 722 10.34 -39.92 28.00
CA ALA A 722 9.00 -39.36 27.77
C ALA A 722 8.99 -38.33 26.63
N LYS A 723 10.03 -37.48 26.54
CA LYS A 723 10.12 -36.48 25.47
C LYS A 723 10.34 -37.08 24.08
N VAL A 724 11.11 -38.16 23.96
CA VAL A 724 11.32 -38.82 22.66
C VAL A 724 10.05 -39.50 22.18
N GLU A 725 9.30 -40.13 23.09
CA GLU A 725 7.98 -40.71 22.78
C GLU A 725 7.04 -39.64 22.23
N ARG A 726 6.92 -38.50 22.93
CA ARG A 726 6.08 -37.39 22.48
C ARG A 726 6.52 -36.79 21.14
N ILE A 727 7.83 -36.65 20.91
CA ILE A 727 8.38 -36.18 19.64
C ILE A 727 7.99 -37.11 18.49
N ILE A 728 8.01 -38.44 18.71
CA ILE A 728 7.61 -39.42 17.70
C ILE A 728 6.10 -39.31 17.43
N GLU A 729 5.27 -39.20 18.46
CA GLU A 729 3.81 -39.01 18.30
C GLU A 729 3.48 -37.77 17.47
N LEU A 730 4.05 -36.62 17.82
CA LEU A 730 3.85 -35.36 17.08
C LEU A 730 4.37 -35.48 15.63
N ALA A 731 5.44 -36.24 15.43
CA ALA A 731 5.97 -36.47 14.10
C ALA A 731 5.08 -37.41 13.27
N ASP A 732 4.41 -38.37 13.89
CA ASP A 732 3.44 -39.24 13.23
C ASP A 732 2.18 -38.47 12.85
N GLU A 733 1.66 -37.63 13.75
CA GLU A 733 0.57 -36.69 13.46
C GLU A 733 0.91 -35.83 12.24
N ALA A 734 2.07 -35.16 12.25
CA ALA A 734 2.54 -34.34 11.14
C ALA A 734 2.69 -35.14 9.82
N ALA A 735 3.13 -36.40 9.90
CA ALA A 735 3.26 -37.27 8.73
C ALA A 735 1.91 -37.64 8.12
N THR A 736 0.86 -37.84 8.92
CA THR A 736 -0.51 -38.09 8.39
C THR A 736 -1.04 -36.89 7.58
N GLU A 737 -0.56 -35.69 7.89
CA GLU A 737 -0.89 -34.45 7.19
C GLU A 737 0.10 -34.09 6.05
N GLY A 738 1.12 -34.92 5.81
CA GLY A 738 2.15 -34.65 4.79
C GLY A 738 3.00 -33.41 5.08
N LYS A 739 3.29 -33.17 6.37
CA LYS A 739 4.12 -32.05 6.84
C LYS A 739 5.56 -32.51 7.07
N ASN A 740 6.52 -31.69 6.61
CA ASN A 740 7.93 -31.91 6.91
C ASN A 740 8.31 -31.23 8.23
N ILE A 741 9.25 -31.84 8.94
CA ILE A 741 9.59 -31.51 10.32
C ILE A 741 11.03 -31.05 10.42
N LEU A 742 11.25 -30.00 11.19
CA LEU A 742 12.56 -29.50 11.56
C LEU A 742 12.72 -29.58 13.09
N ILE A 743 13.66 -30.39 13.57
CA ILE A 743 13.88 -30.59 15.00
C ILE A 743 15.23 -29.97 15.39
N PHE A 744 15.21 -29.14 16.42
CA PHE A 744 16.39 -28.48 16.96
C PHE A 744 16.73 -28.99 18.36
N SER A 745 18.02 -29.24 18.58
CA SER A 745 18.61 -29.47 19.90
C SER A 745 19.96 -28.78 20.02
N TYR A 746 20.38 -28.41 21.22
CA TYR A 746 21.73 -27.99 21.54
C TYR A 746 22.70 -29.18 21.55
N PHE A 747 22.21 -30.37 21.89
CA PHE A 747 22.98 -31.56 22.23
C PHE A 747 23.11 -32.51 21.04
N ARG A 748 24.36 -32.85 20.67
CA ARG A 748 24.63 -33.73 19.52
C ARG A 748 24.15 -35.17 19.76
N ASP A 749 24.35 -35.68 20.96
CA ASP A 749 23.90 -37.01 21.40
C ASP A 749 22.38 -37.16 21.30
N VAL A 750 21.63 -36.09 21.58
CA VAL A 750 20.16 -36.07 21.40
C VAL A 750 19.80 -36.15 19.91
N LEU A 751 20.48 -35.43 19.03
CA LEU A 751 20.25 -35.49 17.59
C LEU A 751 20.62 -36.86 17.02
N ASP A 752 21.74 -37.44 17.44
CA ASP A 752 22.18 -38.78 17.02
C ASP A 752 21.16 -39.84 17.42
N ARG A 753 20.59 -39.73 18.64
CA ARG A 753 19.48 -40.59 19.08
C ARG A 753 18.25 -40.44 18.20
N LEU A 754 17.76 -39.21 18.00
CA LEU A 754 16.57 -38.97 17.17
C LEU A 754 16.77 -39.46 15.73
N HIS A 755 17.99 -39.32 15.19
CA HIS A 755 18.32 -39.85 13.87
C HIS A 755 18.13 -41.37 13.78
N LEU A 756 18.51 -42.11 14.82
CA LEU A 756 18.30 -43.54 14.91
C LEU A 756 16.82 -43.89 15.02
N GLU A 757 16.05 -43.18 15.86
CA GLU A 757 14.63 -43.44 16.07
C GLU A 757 13.80 -43.17 14.80
N PHE A 758 14.08 -42.07 14.09
CA PHE A 758 13.38 -41.72 12.85
C PHE A 758 13.81 -42.58 11.64
N GLY A 759 14.98 -43.23 11.70
CA GLY A 759 15.47 -44.11 10.65
C GLY A 759 15.42 -43.46 9.26
N GLN A 760 14.69 -44.09 8.32
CA GLN A 760 14.58 -43.61 6.93
C GLN A 760 13.84 -42.27 6.77
N ARG A 761 13.05 -41.85 7.77
CA ARG A 761 12.38 -40.54 7.74
C ARG A 761 13.36 -39.39 8.00
N SER A 762 14.49 -39.67 8.64
CA SER A 762 15.50 -38.65 8.88
C SER A 762 16.33 -38.40 7.63
N VAL A 763 16.31 -37.18 7.11
CA VAL A 763 17.18 -36.79 5.99
C VAL A 763 18.65 -36.63 6.42
N GLY A 764 18.88 -36.41 7.71
CA GLY A 764 20.21 -36.31 8.33
C GLY A 764 20.31 -35.24 9.42
N ILE A 765 21.53 -35.03 9.91
CA ILE A 765 21.85 -34.09 10.99
C ILE A 765 22.74 -32.95 10.47
N ILE A 766 22.36 -31.71 10.78
CA ILE A 766 23.19 -30.52 10.57
C ILE A 766 23.83 -30.12 11.90
N ASN A 767 25.14 -30.28 12.00
CA ASN A 767 25.94 -29.85 13.16
C ASN A 767 27.19 -29.06 12.72
N GLY A 768 28.03 -28.67 13.69
CA GLY A 768 29.24 -27.87 13.46
C GLY A 768 30.22 -28.48 12.46
N ASP A 769 30.30 -29.81 12.39
CA ASP A 769 31.28 -30.55 11.59
C ASP A 769 30.84 -30.75 10.14
N VAL A 770 29.54 -30.62 9.84
CA VAL A 770 29.02 -30.83 8.49
C VAL A 770 29.49 -29.69 7.58
N ALA A 771 30.15 -30.02 6.48
CA ALA A 771 30.60 -29.03 5.50
C ALA A 771 29.41 -28.25 4.91
N PRO A 772 29.53 -26.93 4.64
CA PRO A 772 28.42 -26.10 4.16
C PRO A 772 27.67 -26.64 2.94
N ILE A 773 28.37 -27.22 1.95
CA ILE A 773 27.75 -27.84 0.77
C ILE A 773 26.84 -29.00 1.18
N LYS A 774 27.32 -29.86 2.10
CA LYS A 774 26.55 -30.99 2.59
C LYS A 774 25.31 -30.57 3.39
N ARG A 775 25.40 -29.46 4.15
CA ARG A 775 24.24 -28.87 4.83
C ARG A 775 23.13 -28.52 3.84
N GLN A 776 23.48 -27.96 2.68
CA GLN A 776 22.52 -27.61 1.65
C GLN A 776 21.88 -28.85 1.01
N GLU A 777 22.65 -29.90 0.71
CA GLU A 777 22.10 -31.16 0.18
C GLU A 777 21.03 -31.76 1.11
N LEU A 778 21.25 -31.69 2.44
CA LEU A 778 20.29 -32.15 3.43
C LEU A 778 19.00 -31.31 3.42
N VAL A 779 19.12 -29.99 3.29
CA VAL A 779 17.97 -29.08 3.17
C VAL A 779 17.22 -29.30 1.85
N ASP A 780 17.92 -29.54 0.75
CA ASP A 780 17.30 -29.78 -0.55
C ASP A 780 16.55 -31.11 -0.58
N ALA A 781 17.08 -32.14 0.10
CA ALA A 781 16.45 -33.45 0.26
C ALA A 781 15.15 -33.41 1.09
N LEU A 782 14.99 -32.43 1.98
CA LEU A 782 13.75 -32.22 2.74
C LEU A 782 12.57 -31.99 1.79
N GLY A 783 11.45 -32.66 2.04
CA GLY A 783 10.22 -32.53 1.25
C GLY A 783 10.19 -33.35 -0.03
N THR A 784 11.11 -34.31 -0.20
CA THR A 784 11.08 -35.26 -1.32
C THR A 784 10.00 -36.32 -1.11
N ASN A 785 9.81 -36.76 0.15
CA ASN A 785 8.82 -37.79 0.49
C ASN A 785 7.59 -37.23 1.22
N GLY A 786 7.61 -35.94 1.59
CA GLY A 786 6.49 -35.26 2.26
C GLY A 786 6.30 -35.62 3.75
N GLN A 787 7.18 -36.42 4.32
CA GLN A 787 7.17 -36.85 5.74
C GLN A 787 8.58 -36.81 6.34
N ASP A 788 9.44 -35.98 5.75
CA ASP A 788 10.87 -35.94 6.01
C ASP A 788 11.18 -35.15 7.30
N VAL A 789 12.16 -35.64 8.06
CA VAL A 789 12.63 -35.04 9.33
C VAL A 789 14.07 -34.56 9.16
N LEU A 790 14.30 -33.26 9.29
CA LEU A 790 15.65 -32.68 9.35
C LEU A 790 16.01 -32.35 10.79
N LEU A 791 17.18 -32.83 11.21
CA LEU A 791 17.71 -32.61 12.56
C LEU A 791 18.81 -31.55 12.48
N ALA A 792 18.79 -30.57 13.38
CA ALA A 792 19.78 -29.50 13.37
C ALA A 792 20.20 -29.10 14.78
N GLN A 793 21.49 -28.88 14.97
CA GLN A 793 21.98 -28.31 16.22
C GLN A 793 21.62 -26.83 16.27
N ILE A 794 20.98 -26.33 17.33
CA ILE A 794 20.45 -24.96 17.37
C ILE A 794 21.54 -23.88 17.24
N GLY A 795 22.72 -24.12 17.82
CA GLY A 795 23.88 -23.23 17.70
C GLY A 795 24.60 -23.33 16.34
N ALA A 796 24.77 -24.55 15.80
CA ALA A 796 25.39 -24.74 14.48
C ALA A 796 24.44 -24.43 13.32
N GLY A 797 23.13 -24.41 13.58
CA GLY A 797 22.02 -24.00 12.73
C GLY A 797 21.91 -22.48 12.56
N GLY A 798 22.82 -21.70 13.17
CA GLY A 798 23.06 -20.29 12.86
C GLY A 798 23.55 -20.02 11.42
N VAL A 799 23.63 -21.05 10.57
CA VAL A 799 23.78 -20.91 9.13
C VAL A 799 22.49 -20.30 8.56
N GLY A 800 22.62 -19.33 7.67
CA GLY A 800 21.55 -18.64 6.94
C GLY A 800 20.69 -19.52 6.02
N LEU A 801 20.52 -20.81 6.33
CA LEU A 801 19.82 -21.78 5.50
C LEU A 801 18.33 -21.42 5.41
N ASN A 802 17.80 -21.55 4.20
CA ASN A 802 16.38 -21.38 3.93
C ASN A 802 15.67 -22.75 4.02
N ILE A 803 14.90 -23.00 5.07
CA ILE A 803 14.27 -24.31 5.37
C ILE A 803 12.73 -24.17 5.34
N GLN A 804 12.20 -23.40 4.39
CA GLN A 804 10.77 -23.13 4.21
C GLN A 804 9.92 -24.37 3.88
N LYS A 805 10.55 -25.47 3.46
CA LYS A 805 9.83 -26.73 3.20
C LYS A 805 9.29 -27.38 4.49
N ALA A 806 9.82 -27.01 5.66
CA ALA A 806 9.30 -27.43 6.95
C ALA A 806 8.14 -26.54 7.39
N SER A 807 7.05 -27.16 7.85
CA SER A 807 5.88 -26.48 8.44
C SER A 807 5.66 -26.88 9.91
N VAL A 808 6.51 -27.78 10.44
CA VAL A 808 6.55 -28.14 11.85
C VAL A 808 7.97 -27.92 12.37
N VAL A 809 8.11 -27.19 13.46
CA VAL A 809 9.37 -26.96 14.17
C VAL A 809 9.25 -27.53 15.56
N MET A 810 10.23 -28.31 16.01
CA MET A 810 10.28 -28.86 17.37
C MET A 810 11.56 -28.40 18.07
N LEU A 811 11.42 -27.86 19.28
CA LEU A 811 12.52 -27.44 20.14
C LEU A 811 12.62 -28.43 21.31
N THR A 812 13.66 -29.26 21.34
CA THR A 812 13.74 -30.39 22.29
C THR A 812 14.04 -29.97 23.73
N GLU A 813 14.58 -28.77 23.92
CA GLU A 813 14.84 -28.18 25.23
C GLU A 813 14.83 -26.65 25.18
N VAL A 814 14.61 -26.02 26.34
CA VAL A 814 14.62 -24.56 26.47
C VAL A 814 16.05 -24.03 26.33
N GLN A 815 16.20 -22.95 25.56
CA GLN A 815 17.48 -22.27 25.41
C GLN A 815 17.68 -21.18 26.45
N VAL A 816 18.91 -21.05 26.95
CA VAL A 816 19.30 -19.97 27.87
C VAL A 816 19.17 -18.59 27.22
N LYS A 817 19.35 -18.53 25.89
CA LYS A 817 19.16 -17.34 25.06
C LYS A 817 17.91 -17.52 24.19
N PRO A 818 16.80 -16.83 24.49
CA PRO A 818 15.56 -16.93 23.71
C PRO A 818 15.76 -16.64 22.21
N ALA A 819 16.68 -15.74 21.89
CA ALA A 819 17.04 -15.35 20.52
C ALA A 819 17.43 -16.54 19.63
N LEU A 820 18.02 -17.60 20.21
CA LEU A 820 18.39 -18.80 19.45
C LEU A 820 17.17 -19.57 18.97
N GLU A 821 16.10 -19.61 19.77
CA GLU A 821 14.82 -20.22 19.39
C GLU A 821 14.15 -19.39 18.30
N ASP A 822 14.10 -18.07 18.46
CA ASP A 822 13.52 -17.17 17.45
C ASP A 822 14.26 -17.28 16.11
N GLN A 823 15.60 -17.34 16.14
CA GLN A 823 16.44 -17.57 14.97
C GLN A 823 16.15 -18.91 14.29
N ALA A 824 15.93 -19.96 15.08
CA ALA A 824 15.63 -21.31 14.60
C ALA A 824 14.24 -21.39 13.96
N ILE A 825 13.22 -20.84 14.61
CA ILE A 825 11.84 -20.76 14.11
C ILE A 825 11.81 -19.96 12.80
N ALA A 826 12.53 -18.84 12.72
CA ALA A 826 12.63 -18.00 11.53
C ALA A 826 13.28 -18.71 10.32
N ARG A 827 13.86 -19.92 10.47
CA ARG A 827 14.32 -20.74 9.34
C ARG A 827 13.18 -21.35 8.54
N ALA A 828 12.07 -21.65 9.21
CA ALA A 828 10.85 -22.20 8.62
C ALA A 828 9.77 -21.13 8.45
N HIS A 829 9.55 -20.28 9.46
CA HIS A 829 8.57 -19.18 9.43
C HIS A 829 9.24 -17.90 8.88
N ARG A 830 9.28 -17.78 7.55
CA ARG A 830 9.90 -16.66 6.83
C ARG A 830 9.27 -16.46 5.46
N MET A 831 9.48 -15.28 4.86
CA MET A 831 8.89 -14.89 3.57
C MET A 831 9.09 -15.94 2.46
N GLY A 832 7.99 -16.48 1.94
CA GLY A 832 7.97 -17.60 0.99
C GLY A 832 7.43 -18.89 1.63
N GLN A 833 7.25 -18.91 2.95
CA GLN A 833 6.42 -19.90 3.60
C GLN A 833 4.95 -19.69 3.21
N THR A 834 4.32 -20.75 2.73
CA THR A 834 2.91 -20.74 2.30
C THR A 834 2.02 -21.53 3.25
N LYS A 835 2.60 -22.38 4.11
CA LYS A 835 1.90 -23.19 5.11
C LYS A 835 1.95 -22.54 6.50
N PRO A 836 0.90 -22.68 7.34
CA PRO A 836 0.99 -22.40 8.76
C PRO A 836 2.15 -23.16 9.39
N VAL A 837 2.87 -22.52 10.31
CA VAL A 837 4.01 -23.13 11.00
C VAL A 837 3.62 -23.45 12.44
N SER A 838 3.59 -24.74 12.76
CA SER A 838 3.42 -25.22 14.14
C SER A 838 4.78 -25.35 14.81
N VAL A 839 4.96 -24.68 15.94
CA VAL A 839 6.18 -24.75 16.76
C VAL A 839 5.83 -25.44 18.06
N TYR A 840 6.49 -26.56 18.33
CA TYR A 840 6.34 -27.32 19.58
C TYR A 840 7.59 -27.14 20.43
N ARG A 841 7.41 -26.71 21.67
CA ARG A 841 8.48 -26.67 22.67
C ARG A 841 8.27 -27.79 23.67
N LEU A 842 9.21 -28.73 23.73
CA LEU A 842 9.10 -29.95 24.53
C LEU A 842 9.66 -29.65 25.93
N LEU A 843 8.80 -29.64 26.95
CA LEU A 843 9.13 -29.22 28.31
C LEU A 843 8.97 -30.38 29.29
N GLY A 844 9.97 -30.63 30.14
CA GLY A 844 9.85 -31.62 31.20
C GLY A 844 9.16 -31.01 32.41
N ASP A 845 8.06 -31.62 32.87
CA ASP A 845 7.40 -31.19 34.09
C ASP A 845 8.32 -31.38 35.31
N GLU A 846 8.25 -30.46 36.25
CA GLU A 846 9.11 -30.44 37.43
C GLU A 846 10.62 -30.54 37.11
N THR A 847 11.09 -29.85 36.06
CA THR A 847 12.52 -29.77 35.71
C THR A 847 13.03 -28.35 35.60
N ILE A 848 14.33 -28.18 35.29
CA ILE A 848 14.93 -26.87 35.03
C ILE A 848 14.30 -26.13 33.84
N ASP A 849 13.57 -26.83 32.97
CA ASP A 849 12.87 -26.23 31.83
C ASP A 849 11.87 -25.15 32.28
N GLU A 850 11.10 -25.41 33.34
CA GLU A 850 10.09 -24.49 33.88
C GLU A 850 10.72 -23.17 34.30
N ARG A 851 11.81 -23.24 35.09
CA ARG A 851 12.52 -22.05 35.56
C ARG A 851 13.20 -21.28 34.44
N LEU A 852 13.79 -21.98 33.48
CA LEU A 852 14.35 -21.34 32.29
C LEU A 852 13.27 -20.58 31.52
N LEU A 853 12.08 -21.16 31.38
CA LEU A 853 10.95 -20.54 30.70
C LEU A 853 10.45 -19.30 31.45
N GLU A 854 10.33 -19.35 32.78
CA GLU A 854 9.98 -18.20 33.62
C GLU A 854 10.99 -17.05 33.48
N ILE A 855 12.28 -17.36 33.54
CA ILE A 855 13.37 -16.37 33.42
C ILE A 855 13.36 -15.76 32.01
N ASN A 856 13.18 -16.59 30.99
CA ASN A 856 13.09 -16.13 29.61
C ASN A 856 11.85 -15.25 29.38
N ALA A 857 10.71 -15.58 30.00
CA ALA A 857 9.50 -14.77 29.95
C ALA A 857 9.72 -13.40 30.61
N GLN A 858 10.39 -13.35 31.76
CA GLN A 858 10.76 -12.09 32.43
C GLN A 858 11.70 -11.24 31.55
N LYS A 859 12.73 -11.86 30.95
CA LYS A 859 13.64 -11.18 30.01
C LYS A 859 12.90 -10.62 28.79
N ARG A 860 12.00 -11.41 28.18
CA ARG A 860 11.17 -10.97 27.04
C ARG A 860 10.24 -9.83 27.43
N LYS A 861 9.56 -9.91 28.59
CA LYS A 861 8.66 -8.86 29.07
C LYS A 861 9.40 -7.55 29.30
N LEU A 862 10.57 -7.58 29.95
CA LEU A 862 11.42 -6.40 30.14
C LEU A 862 11.87 -5.80 28.81
N PHE A 863 12.16 -6.64 27.81
CA PHE A 863 12.52 -6.20 26.47
C PHE A 863 11.34 -5.54 25.73
N ASP A 864 10.17 -6.16 25.75
CA ASP A 864 8.97 -5.65 25.09
C ASP A 864 8.49 -4.34 25.72
N GLU A 865 8.53 -4.24 27.05
CA GLU A 865 8.27 -3.00 27.79
C GLU A 865 9.26 -1.90 27.39
N TYR A 866 10.55 -2.22 27.19
CA TYR A 866 11.53 -1.25 26.70
C TYR A 866 11.33 -0.88 25.21
N ALA A 867 10.93 -1.83 24.37
CA ALA A 867 10.68 -1.62 22.95
C ALA A 867 9.42 -0.78 22.70
N ARG A 868 8.43 -0.86 23.61
CA ARG A 868 7.13 -0.16 23.53
C ARG A 868 7.03 1.09 24.39
N GLU A 869 7.65 1.15 25.57
CA GLU A 869 7.61 2.28 26.50
C GLU A 869 9.01 2.83 26.85
N ALA A 870 9.20 4.14 26.62
CA ALA A 870 10.48 4.84 26.70
C ALA A 870 10.96 5.16 28.14
N ALA A 871 10.82 4.23 29.09
CA ALA A 871 11.06 4.50 30.51
C ALA A 871 11.98 3.48 31.20
N SER A 872 13.28 3.56 30.93
CA SER A 872 14.37 3.71 31.93
C SER A 872 15.70 3.22 31.34
N ALA A 873 16.74 4.04 31.45
CA ALA A 873 18.08 3.72 30.94
C ALA A 873 18.93 2.94 31.95
N ASP A 874 18.49 2.85 33.21
CA ASP A 874 19.33 2.35 34.32
C ASP A 874 19.15 0.84 34.61
N ILE A 875 18.21 0.16 33.95
CA ILE A 875 17.91 -1.26 34.25
C ILE A 875 18.71 -2.22 33.35
N HIS A 876 19.18 -1.80 32.17
CA HIS A 876 19.82 -2.72 31.22
C HIS A 876 21.21 -3.22 31.69
N ASP A 877 21.92 -2.45 32.52
CA ASP A 877 23.17 -2.90 33.15
C ASP A 877 22.90 -3.73 34.42
N ALA A 878 21.67 -3.78 34.93
CA ALA A 878 21.29 -4.39 36.21
C ALA A 878 20.71 -5.82 36.09
N VAL A 879 20.45 -6.33 34.88
CA VAL A 879 19.88 -7.66 34.66
C VAL A 879 20.84 -8.52 33.85
N ASP A 880 22.06 -8.69 34.36
CA ASP A 880 23.06 -9.56 33.76
C ASP A 880 23.63 -10.53 34.80
N VAL A 881 22.83 -11.56 35.08
CA VAL A 881 23.33 -12.78 35.71
C VAL A 881 24.04 -13.56 34.60
N SER A 882 25.36 -13.80 34.74
CA SER A 882 26.10 -14.59 33.75
C SER A 882 25.43 -15.96 33.54
N GLU A 883 25.53 -16.57 32.36
CA GLU A 883 24.93 -17.90 32.12
C GLU A 883 25.38 -18.92 33.17
N ALA A 884 26.63 -18.82 33.62
CA ALA A 884 27.17 -19.64 34.70
C ALA A 884 26.49 -19.37 36.06
N GLN A 885 26.24 -18.10 36.39
CA GLN A 885 25.54 -17.74 37.63
C GLN A 885 24.07 -18.13 37.56
N LEU A 886 23.43 -17.99 36.40
CA LEU A 886 22.05 -18.41 36.17
C LEU A 886 21.90 -19.92 36.32
N ALA A 887 22.78 -20.69 35.69
CA ALA A 887 22.83 -22.14 35.82
C ALA A 887 23.02 -22.56 37.29
N LYS A 888 23.90 -21.87 38.01
CA LYS A 888 24.15 -22.11 39.44
C LYS A 888 22.90 -21.82 40.29
N ASP A 889 22.22 -20.71 40.07
CA ASP A 889 21.03 -20.33 40.85
C ASP A 889 19.88 -21.31 40.61
N ILE A 890 19.66 -21.73 39.35
CA ILE A 890 18.63 -22.71 38.99
C ILE A 890 18.95 -24.08 39.62
N LEU A 891 20.20 -24.54 39.53
CA LEU A 891 20.61 -25.81 40.13
C LEU A 891 20.49 -25.79 41.65
N ALA A 892 20.88 -24.70 42.31
CA ALA A 892 20.75 -24.55 43.75
C ALA A 892 19.27 -24.65 44.18
N ALA A 893 18.38 -23.94 43.49
CA ALA A 893 16.95 -24.03 43.75
C ALA A 893 16.38 -25.45 43.48
N GLU A 894 16.91 -26.18 42.49
CA GLU A 894 16.47 -27.56 42.21
C GLU A 894 16.94 -28.54 43.27
N ARG A 895 18.15 -28.37 43.81
CA ARG A 895 18.64 -29.19 44.93
C ARG A 895 17.76 -29.03 46.17
N VAL A 896 17.36 -27.78 46.47
CA VAL A 896 16.40 -27.48 47.55
C VAL A 896 15.09 -28.22 47.30
N ARG A 897 14.51 -28.06 46.10
CA ARG A 897 13.22 -28.68 45.73
C ARG A 897 13.25 -30.21 45.84
N LEU A 898 14.35 -30.83 45.41
CA LEU A 898 14.53 -32.28 45.45
C LEU A 898 14.97 -32.83 46.82
N GLY A 899 15.14 -31.97 47.84
CA GLY A 899 15.54 -32.38 49.19
C GLY A 899 17.00 -32.85 49.30
N LEU A 900 17.87 -32.40 48.40
CA LEU A 900 19.27 -32.83 48.31
C LEU A 900 20.22 -32.07 49.25
N ASP A 901 19.75 -31.00 49.92
CA ASP A 901 20.55 -30.16 50.83
C ASP A 901 20.80 -30.76 52.23
N SER A 902 20.67 -32.09 52.36
CA SER A 902 21.12 -32.85 53.55
C SER A 902 22.54 -33.41 53.43
N ALA A 903 23.26 -33.13 52.34
CA ALA A 903 24.67 -33.45 52.16
C ALA A 903 25.47 -32.19 51.77
N GLU A 904 26.69 -32.07 52.31
CA GLU A 904 27.58 -30.89 52.36
C GLU A 904 27.59 -29.97 51.11
N PRO A 905 27.77 -28.64 51.29
CA PRO A 905 27.85 -27.70 50.17
C PRO A 905 29.10 -27.99 49.33
N LEU A 906 28.91 -28.26 48.04
CA LEU A 906 29.99 -28.33 47.05
C LEU A 906 30.71 -26.97 46.99
N GLU A 907 32.02 -26.96 47.16
CA GLU A 907 32.84 -25.75 47.15
C GLU A 907 32.72 -25.01 45.81
N THR A 908 32.66 -23.69 45.89
CA THR A 908 32.42 -22.74 44.78
C THR A 908 33.38 -22.82 43.59
N ALA A 909 34.49 -23.55 43.71
CA ALA A 909 35.46 -23.75 42.63
C ALA A 909 35.03 -24.85 41.64
N ASP A 910 34.42 -25.94 42.11
CA ASP A 910 34.13 -27.15 41.31
C ASP A 910 33.06 -26.92 40.22
N ILE A 911 32.11 -26.01 40.46
CA ILE A 911 31.03 -25.71 39.48
C ILE A 911 31.55 -24.78 38.38
N ALA A 912 32.41 -23.81 38.71
CA ALA A 912 32.99 -22.89 37.73
C ALA A 912 33.98 -23.60 36.80
N GLU A 913 34.76 -24.53 37.35
CA GLU A 913 35.73 -25.33 36.59
C GLU A 913 35.03 -26.31 35.63
N LYS A 914 33.95 -26.97 36.06
CA LYS A 914 33.16 -27.88 35.19
C LYS A 914 32.30 -27.17 34.13
N VAL A 915 31.89 -25.92 34.36
CA VAL A 915 31.23 -25.11 33.33
C VAL A 915 32.27 -24.65 32.28
N ALA A 916 33.48 -24.29 32.70
CA ALA A 916 34.55 -23.84 31.82
C ALA A 916 35.22 -24.96 30.99
N ASP A 917 35.35 -26.18 31.53
CA ASP A 917 35.95 -27.33 30.83
C ASP A 917 35.05 -27.95 29.74
N SER A 918 33.86 -27.38 29.51
CA SER A 918 32.87 -27.89 28.55
C SER A 918 32.40 -26.86 27.49
N GLU A 919 32.96 -25.66 27.48
CA GLU A 919 32.95 -24.74 26.31
C GLU A 919 34.00 -25.16 25.27
#